data_AF-F2T710-F1
#
_entry.id   AF-F2T710-F1
#
_cell.length_a   1.000
_cell.length_b   1.000
_cell.length_c   1.000
_cell.angle_alpha   90.00
_cell.angle_beta   90.00
_cell.angle_gamma   90.00
#
_symmetry.space_group_name_H-M   'P 1'
#
loop_
_entity.id
_entity.type
_entity.pdbx_description
1 polymer ?
#
loop_
_entity_poly.entity_id
_entity_poly.type
_entity_poly.pdbx_seq_one_letter_code
_entity_poly.pdbx_strand_id
1 'polypeptide(L)'
;MSMNTFASLTSSPLPSSSPLTSLLTHIFSFISAFIQFSSDYIACCLSRLHLLSPINAVPIETSGGDIAPSEVTSVFCKSVGIPIIVAMAGCLLLLRSLRSPRHERKRTQVLLGKQPTTTNSDGSSSDDTDLSEKKKDKALDVHGRSISSRSAHLKRNGVDDTDPGLLKKHSANISYTTPIATYPSIRTFLYPHPHIEKLPTEPSPLPLLVFIHGLGGSLTQFHPLLTSLVNIAPCFGIDLPGCGLSSFSPKSWAAYSIEALVTLLAVAIDQYRDKKRGQKIILIAHSLGCSLSALIASSESPLMLSLREHVIGMVAVCPPAGPPPEAKTASLRKLLYTPDPVFNLFRRWDRRGGPHSPSVTRFVGEDADLETKNLQLRFNQQSKTPVWRRMAWSTLPTYGSTGEAVGGLPGKKVWAGVHVPVLLIGGESDNITKPEEVTKIVEYFNSDHGQRDSSDFPESQLEGADFEDENINPKVRHSLRESARGDLANIASSSGLSKSANATNGGKRGIKAYIFPAPASHALLYDRHTCRTLSGLIQDFFPRHIDSRLSLGWQLQHLTTSGKWDVKNLEKWKAIDPVSAVMGDTFVAMKTLREVDEIHTPIPFAQKWKGKIYAVIDISHESPVYDPAQLEKGGIQYHKLPTVSKIPPTVEEVRDFVSLVSRLEEEISAVSKSSPDGAPRPVLGVHCHYGFNRTGFFVTSYLIEEKGFSVQEAIDEFEKCRSPGIKHEHFIDTLFVRYCVGLQRASTL
;
A
#
# COMPACT_ATOMS: atom_id res chain seq x y z
N MET A 1 -36.61 -81.02 4.08
CA MET A 1 -35.40 -81.71 4.60
C MET A 1 -34.62 -80.66 5.40
N SER A 2 -34.95 -80.51 6.69
CA SER A 2 -34.23 -81.03 7.88
C SER A 2 -32.96 -80.21 8.16
N MET A 3 -32.67 -79.60 9.33
CA MET A 3 -33.18 -79.60 10.72
C MET A 3 -32.85 -78.21 11.33
N ASN A 4 -33.72 -77.52 12.10
CA ASN A 4 -33.89 -77.51 13.57
C ASN A 4 -32.58 -77.73 14.38
N THR A 5 -32.25 -77.02 15.49
CA THR A 5 -33.07 -76.75 16.69
C THR A 5 -32.28 -75.82 17.66
N PHE A 6 -32.98 -74.90 18.38
CA PHE A 6 -32.89 -74.46 19.81
C PHE A 6 -31.52 -74.42 20.55
N ALA A 7 -31.24 -73.66 21.62
CA ALA A 7 -31.77 -72.54 22.42
C ALA A 7 -30.90 -72.51 23.72
N SER A 8 -30.93 -71.42 24.50
CA SER A 8 -30.71 -71.33 25.97
C SER A 8 -29.56 -70.42 26.46
N LEU A 9 -29.82 -69.84 27.63
CA LEU A 9 -29.29 -68.63 28.27
C LEU A 9 -28.28 -68.92 29.41
N THR A 10 -27.48 -67.89 29.73
CA THR A 10 -26.86 -67.50 31.02
C THR A 10 -25.63 -68.21 31.62
N SER A 11 -24.57 -67.41 31.82
CA SER A 11 -23.90 -67.02 33.11
C SER A 11 -22.36 -67.03 33.06
N SER A 12 -21.77 -65.94 33.58
CA SER A 12 -20.33 -65.58 33.70
C SER A 12 -19.53 -66.58 34.57
N PRO A 13 -18.17 -66.69 34.49
CA PRO A 13 -17.23 -65.63 34.93
C PRO A 13 -15.91 -65.51 34.12
N LEU A 14 -15.16 -64.41 34.40
CA LEU A 14 -13.81 -64.06 33.91
C LEU A 14 -12.75 -65.17 34.12
N PRO A 15 -11.67 -65.17 33.29
CA PRO A 15 -10.35 -64.98 33.92
C PRO A 15 -9.33 -64.13 33.14
N SER A 16 -8.55 -63.38 33.95
CA SER A 16 -7.11 -63.04 33.88
C SER A 16 -6.49 -62.42 32.62
N SER A 17 -5.96 -61.22 32.82
CA SER A 17 -5.05 -60.46 31.97
C SER A 17 -3.56 -60.73 32.27
N SER A 18 -2.73 -60.58 31.23
CA SER A 18 -1.34 -60.03 31.17
C SER A 18 -0.30 -60.93 30.42
N PRO A 19 0.80 -60.38 29.85
CA PRO A 19 1.24 -58.97 29.87
C PRO A 19 1.62 -58.31 28.52
N LEU A 20 1.50 -56.98 28.56
CA LEU A 20 1.91 -55.97 27.60
C LEU A 20 3.42 -55.63 27.71
N THR A 21 4.31 -56.64 27.79
CA THR A 21 5.75 -56.43 28.06
C THR A 21 6.64 -56.51 26.82
N SER A 22 6.18 -57.07 25.71
CA SER A 22 6.98 -57.23 24.47
C SER A 22 7.06 -55.94 23.63
N LEU A 23 6.00 -55.14 23.56
CA LEU A 23 5.99 -53.95 22.69
C LEU A 23 6.80 -52.78 23.28
N LEU A 24 6.79 -52.62 24.60
CA LEU A 24 7.56 -51.59 25.29
C LEU A 24 9.07 -51.89 25.26
N THR A 25 9.47 -53.15 25.37
CA THR A 25 10.90 -53.53 25.30
C THR A 25 11.49 -53.30 23.90
N HIS A 26 10.72 -53.54 22.83
CA HIS A 26 11.15 -53.19 21.47
C HIS A 26 11.26 -51.68 21.23
N ILE A 27 10.36 -50.88 21.80
CA ILE A 27 10.40 -49.41 21.68
C ILE A 27 11.59 -48.84 22.47
N PHE A 28 11.85 -49.34 23.68
CA PHE A 28 13.01 -48.90 24.47
C PHE A 28 14.35 -49.31 23.83
N SER A 29 14.44 -50.50 23.23
CA SER A 29 15.63 -50.94 22.49
C SER A 29 15.91 -50.07 21.25
N PHE A 30 14.86 -49.69 20.52
CA PHE A 30 15.00 -48.82 19.34
C PHE A 30 15.41 -47.39 19.70
N ILE A 31 14.87 -46.86 20.81
CA ILE A 31 15.23 -45.54 21.34
C ILE A 31 16.66 -45.54 21.87
N SER A 32 17.09 -46.60 22.57
CA SER A 32 18.45 -46.74 23.06
C SER A 32 19.47 -46.83 21.92
N ALA A 33 19.16 -47.57 20.85
CA ALA A 33 20.01 -47.66 19.66
C ALA A 33 20.11 -46.31 18.91
N PHE A 34 19.02 -45.54 18.86
CA PHE A 34 18.99 -44.22 18.22
C PHE A 34 19.77 -43.16 19.01
N ILE A 35 19.72 -43.23 20.35
CA ILE A 35 20.50 -42.36 21.24
C ILE A 35 22.00 -42.72 21.16
N GLN A 36 22.34 -44.01 21.11
CA GLN A 36 23.73 -44.46 20.96
C GLN A 36 24.31 -43.99 19.61
N PHE A 37 23.57 -44.17 18.51
CA PHE A 37 23.98 -43.72 17.18
C PHE A 37 24.17 -42.19 17.10
N SER A 38 23.33 -41.43 17.80
CA SER A 38 23.44 -39.97 17.89
C SER A 38 24.63 -39.53 18.75
N SER A 39 24.91 -40.25 19.83
CA SER A 39 26.05 -40.02 20.71
C SER A 39 27.37 -40.33 20.02
N ASP A 40 27.45 -41.43 19.27
CA ASP A 40 28.63 -41.84 18.50
C ASP A 40 28.91 -40.88 17.34
N TYR A 41 27.86 -40.35 16.70
CA TYR A 41 27.96 -39.32 15.66
C TYR A 41 28.47 -37.98 16.22
N ILE A 42 27.98 -37.57 17.39
CA ILE A 42 28.44 -36.36 18.09
C ILE A 42 29.87 -36.52 18.61
N ALA A 43 30.23 -37.69 19.15
CA ALA A 43 31.59 -37.99 19.58
C ALA A 43 32.56 -37.99 18.38
N CYS A 44 32.18 -38.55 17.23
CA CYS A 44 32.99 -38.53 16.00
C CYS A 44 33.19 -37.10 15.46
N CYS A 45 32.18 -36.24 15.57
CA CYS A 45 32.28 -34.81 15.21
C CYS A 45 33.16 -34.03 16.19
N LEU A 46 33.11 -34.32 17.50
CA LEU A 46 33.93 -33.66 18.52
C LEU A 46 35.40 -34.11 18.48
N SER A 47 35.68 -35.38 18.15
CA SER A 47 37.05 -35.86 17.94
C SER A 47 37.72 -35.24 16.71
N ARG A 48 36.96 -34.81 15.70
CA ARG A 48 37.47 -34.05 14.54
C ARG A 48 37.75 -32.58 14.84
N LEU A 49 37.25 -32.05 15.96
CA LEU A 49 37.47 -30.66 16.40
C LEU A 49 38.71 -30.49 17.30
N HIS A 50 39.33 -31.59 17.77
CA HIS A 50 40.49 -31.53 18.65
C HIS A 50 41.86 -31.40 17.96
N LEU A 51 41.89 -31.15 16.65
CA LEU A 51 43.14 -31.04 15.86
C LEU A 51 43.62 -29.61 15.58
N LEU A 52 43.05 -28.59 16.24
CA LEU A 52 43.49 -27.21 16.11
C LEU A 52 43.61 -26.53 17.48
N SER A 53 44.78 -26.67 18.11
CA SER A 53 45.25 -25.83 19.22
C SER A 53 45.84 -24.49 18.69
N PRO A 54 45.96 -23.43 19.51
CA PRO A 54 46.03 -22.05 19.04
C PRO A 54 47.47 -21.60 18.74
N ILE A 55 47.66 -20.84 17.64
CA ILE A 55 48.89 -20.10 17.37
C ILE A 55 48.57 -18.60 17.40
N ASN A 56 49.36 -17.88 18.20
CA ASN A 56 49.33 -16.44 18.41
C ASN A 56 49.66 -15.61 17.16
N ALA A 57 49.18 -14.37 17.18
CA ALA A 57 49.21 -13.31 16.17
C ALA A 57 50.59 -12.92 15.60
N VAL A 58 50.62 -12.52 14.31
CA VAL A 58 51.28 -11.33 13.68
C VAL A 58 50.68 -11.18 12.24
N PRO A 59 50.47 -9.96 11.67
CA PRO A 59 49.72 -9.77 10.43
C PRO A 59 50.61 -9.73 9.18
N ILE A 60 50.15 -10.34 8.08
CA ILE A 60 50.69 -10.17 6.72
C ILE A 60 49.53 -10.13 5.72
N GLU A 61 49.56 -9.15 4.81
CA GLU A 61 48.65 -8.97 3.68
C GLU A 61 48.78 -10.10 2.64
N THR A 62 47.66 -10.58 2.07
CA THR A 62 47.35 -10.62 0.61
C THR A 62 46.20 -11.57 0.26
N SER A 63 45.34 -11.07 -0.65
CA SER A 63 44.46 -11.73 -1.64
C SER A 63 43.61 -12.97 -1.30
N GLY A 64 42.31 -12.86 -1.61
CA GLY A 64 41.59 -13.90 -2.33
C GLY A 64 40.36 -14.51 -1.64
N GLY A 65 39.17 -14.09 -2.10
CA GLY A 65 37.96 -14.92 -2.18
C GLY A 65 37.18 -15.14 -0.88
N ASP A 66 36.33 -14.18 -0.51
CA ASP A 66 35.32 -14.38 0.53
C ASP A 66 33.98 -14.85 -0.07
N ILE A 67 33.60 -16.05 0.32
CA ILE A 67 32.23 -16.58 0.18
C ILE A 67 31.35 -15.81 1.17
N ALA A 68 30.23 -15.27 0.67
CA ALA A 68 29.33 -14.43 1.46
C ALA A 68 28.73 -15.17 2.69
N PRO A 69 28.58 -14.49 3.85
CA PRO A 69 28.01 -15.07 5.09
C PRO A 69 26.60 -15.68 4.94
N SER A 70 25.89 -15.36 3.86
CA SER A 70 24.56 -15.86 3.53
C SER A 70 24.54 -17.33 3.09
N GLU A 71 25.64 -17.87 2.55
CA GLU A 71 25.71 -19.29 2.17
C GLU A 71 25.97 -20.18 3.40
N VAL A 72 26.80 -19.70 4.33
CA VAL A 72 27.12 -20.41 5.58
C VAL A 72 25.88 -20.53 6.48
N THR A 73 25.06 -19.48 6.57
CA THR A 73 23.79 -19.52 7.32
C THR A 73 22.72 -20.42 6.68
N SER A 74 22.67 -20.51 5.35
CA SER A 74 21.78 -21.43 4.61
C SER A 74 22.15 -22.90 4.82
N VAL A 75 23.45 -23.22 4.82
CA VAL A 75 23.93 -24.58 5.09
C VAL A 75 23.70 -24.94 6.55
N PHE A 76 24.01 -24.05 7.50
CA PHE A 76 23.82 -24.29 8.94
C PHE A 76 22.33 -24.51 9.33
N CYS A 77 21.41 -23.77 8.71
CA CYS A 77 19.97 -23.96 8.91
C CYS A 77 19.45 -25.30 8.37
N LYS A 78 20.03 -25.79 7.26
CA LYS A 78 19.62 -27.06 6.63
C LYS A 78 20.24 -28.29 7.30
N SER A 79 21.47 -28.20 7.80
CA SER A 79 22.20 -29.33 8.38
C SER A 79 22.01 -29.49 9.90
N VAL A 80 21.74 -28.41 10.63
CA VAL A 80 21.65 -28.43 12.11
C VAL A 80 20.28 -27.98 12.62
N GLY A 81 19.62 -27.02 11.96
CA GLY A 81 18.35 -26.45 12.41
C GLY A 81 17.16 -27.41 12.32
N ILE A 82 17.00 -28.11 11.19
CA ILE A 82 15.86 -29.02 10.95
C ILE A 82 15.87 -30.24 11.90
N PRO A 83 17.02 -30.93 12.12
CA PRO A 83 17.09 -32.04 13.08
C PRO A 83 16.79 -31.62 14.52
N ILE A 84 17.29 -30.45 14.96
CA ILE A 84 17.03 -29.93 16.31
C ILE A 84 15.54 -29.61 16.50
N ILE A 85 14.86 -29.08 15.49
CA ILE A 85 13.43 -28.78 15.57
C ILE A 85 12.58 -30.07 15.64
N VAL A 86 12.97 -31.12 14.91
CA VAL A 86 12.31 -32.43 14.99
C VAL A 86 12.53 -33.07 16.37
N ALA A 87 13.74 -32.97 16.93
CA ALA A 87 14.06 -33.43 18.27
C ALA A 87 13.28 -32.67 19.35
N MET A 88 13.20 -31.34 19.26
CA MET A 88 12.45 -30.49 20.20
C MET A 88 10.94 -30.74 20.13
N ALA A 89 10.38 -31.01 18.94
CA ALA A 89 8.98 -31.40 18.78
C ALA A 89 8.69 -32.79 19.36
N GLY A 90 9.63 -33.73 19.21
CA GLY A 90 9.57 -35.06 19.85
C GLY A 90 9.60 -34.98 21.38
N CYS A 91 10.49 -34.16 21.95
CA CYS A 91 10.57 -33.94 23.40
C CYS A 91 9.29 -33.30 23.97
N LEU A 92 8.68 -32.35 23.25
CA LEU A 92 7.44 -31.70 23.70
C LEU A 92 6.22 -32.66 23.69
N LEU A 93 6.19 -33.60 22.74
CA LEU A 93 5.16 -34.63 22.66
C LEU A 93 5.35 -35.69 23.77
N LEU A 94 6.59 -36.06 24.08
CA LEU A 94 6.93 -36.94 25.20
C LEU A 94 6.59 -36.31 26.57
N LEU A 95 6.83 -35.01 26.74
CA LEU A 95 6.47 -34.26 27.96
C LEU A 95 4.94 -34.12 28.14
N ARG A 96 4.17 -34.19 27.05
CA ARG A 96 2.69 -34.23 27.10
C ARG A 96 2.15 -35.62 27.40
N SER A 97 2.79 -36.69 26.95
CA SER A 97 2.38 -38.07 27.28
C SER A 97 2.75 -38.49 28.71
N LEU A 98 3.69 -37.78 29.36
CA LEU A 98 4.10 -38.03 30.74
C LEU A 98 3.27 -37.29 31.81
N ARG A 99 2.22 -36.54 31.43
CA ARG A 99 1.30 -35.91 32.38
C ARG A 99 0.02 -36.75 32.53
N SER A 100 -0.04 -37.55 33.59
CA SER A 100 -1.25 -38.24 34.06
C SER A 100 -2.18 -37.27 34.82
N PRO A 101 -3.52 -37.45 34.80
CA PRO A 101 -4.47 -36.42 35.19
C PRO A 101 -4.61 -36.30 36.72
N ARG A 102 -4.64 -35.07 37.23
CA ARG A 102 -4.96 -34.80 38.64
C ARG A 102 -6.47 -34.58 38.83
N HIS A 103 -6.95 -35.26 39.86
CA HIS A 103 -8.29 -35.43 40.37
C HIS A 103 -9.10 -34.14 40.59
N GLU A 104 -10.34 -34.11 40.09
CA GLU A 104 -11.37 -33.13 40.43
C GLU A 104 -11.87 -33.32 41.88
N ARG A 105 -12.17 -32.22 42.57
CA ARG A 105 -12.95 -32.18 43.81
C ARG A 105 -14.10 -31.18 43.65
N LYS A 106 -15.33 -31.69 43.79
CA LYS A 106 -16.63 -31.01 43.68
C LYS A 106 -16.81 -29.88 44.71
N ARG A 107 -17.51 -28.80 44.32
CA ARG A 107 -18.63 -28.24 45.12
C ARG A 107 -19.57 -27.38 44.26
N THR A 108 -20.79 -27.91 44.09
CA THR A 108 -22.13 -27.27 44.02
C THR A 108 -22.27 -25.82 43.57
N GLN A 109 -23.01 -25.63 42.47
CA GLN A 109 -23.85 -24.44 42.27
C GLN A 109 -25.27 -24.86 41.89
N VAL A 110 -26.22 -24.13 42.47
CA VAL A 110 -27.65 -24.43 42.63
C VAL A 110 -28.43 -24.25 41.33
N LEU A 111 -29.40 -25.14 41.15
CA LEU A 111 -30.40 -25.21 40.07
C LEU A 111 -31.61 -24.33 40.41
N LEU A 112 -32.05 -23.51 39.45
CA LEU A 112 -33.43 -23.04 39.24
C LEU A 112 -33.37 -22.18 37.96
N GLY A 113 -34.12 -22.36 36.87
CA GLY A 113 -35.35 -23.06 36.59
C GLY A 113 -36.03 -22.22 35.51
N LYS A 114 -36.05 -22.69 34.25
CA LYS A 114 -36.74 -22.02 33.14
C LYS A 114 -38.23 -22.39 33.17
N GLN A 115 -39.11 -21.41 33.03
CA GLN A 115 -40.39 -21.58 32.35
C GLN A 115 -40.89 -20.25 31.72
N PRO A 116 -41.82 -20.33 30.73
CA PRO A 116 -42.07 -19.29 29.72
C PRO A 116 -43.47 -18.64 29.79
N THR A 117 -43.76 -17.72 28.85
CA THR A 117 -45.07 -17.07 28.50
C THR A 117 -45.48 -15.93 29.44
N THR A 118 -46.14 -14.82 29.06
CA THR A 118 -47.13 -14.47 28.01
C THR A 118 -47.13 -12.95 27.71
N THR A 119 -47.75 -12.61 26.58
CA THR A 119 -48.29 -11.31 26.11
C THR A 119 -49.10 -10.51 27.14
N ASN A 120 -49.06 -9.16 27.06
CA ASN A 120 -50.25 -8.30 26.96
C ASN A 120 -49.92 -6.83 26.67
N SER A 121 -50.91 -6.19 26.07
CA SER A 121 -50.98 -4.90 25.38
C SER A 121 -51.42 -3.73 26.28
N ASP A 122 -51.37 -2.54 25.68
CA ASP A 122 -52.13 -1.29 25.96
C ASP A 122 -51.74 -0.48 27.22
N GLY A 123 -51.62 0.85 27.21
CA GLY A 123 -51.89 1.83 26.15
C GLY A 123 -51.55 3.28 26.60
N SER A 124 -51.44 4.13 25.58
CA SER A 124 -51.69 5.59 25.50
C SER A 124 -51.18 6.57 26.57
N SER A 125 -50.40 7.56 26.12
CA SER A 125 -50.85 8.97 26.10
C SER A 125 -50.05 9.78 25.08
N SER A 126 -50.79 10.50 24.24
CA SER A 126 -50.39 11.36 23.13
C SER A 126 -50.00 12.77 23.59
N ASP A 127 -49.16 13.47 22.84
CA ASP A 127 -49.61 14.53 21.92
C ASP A 127 -48.44 15.13 21.11
N ASP A 128 -48.76 15.39 19.85
CA ASP A 128 -47.91 15.75 18.73
C ASP A 128 -47.40 17.21 18.77
N THR A 129 -46.25 17.45 18.12
CA THR A 129 -46.21 18.37 16.96
C THR A 129 -44.91 18.24 16.18
N ASP A 130 -45.09 17.70 14.98
CA ASP A 130 -44.17 17.60 13.86
C ASP A 130 -43.67 18.97 13.40
N LEU A 131 -42.42 19.06 12.92
CA LEU A 131 -42.00 19.94 11.82
C LEU A 131 -40.55 19.62 11.36
N SER A 132 -40.49 18.86 10.26
CA SER A 132 -39.48 18.87 9.20
C SER A 132 -38.21 17.99 9.32
N GLU A 133 -38.39 16.72 8.95
CA GLU A 133 -37.32 15.85 8.45
C GLU A 133 -36.67 16.43 7.18
N LYS A 134 -35.40 16.88 7.29
CA LYS A 134 -34.53 16.99 6.11
C LYS A 134 -33.88 15.63 5.83
N LYS A 135 -34.27 15.07 4.68
CA LYS A 135 -33.65 13.93 3.97
C LYS A 135 -32.16 13.73 4.32
N LYS A 136 -31.84 12.62 4.99
CA LYS A 136 -30.49 12.05 4.98
C LYS A 136 -30.18 11.59 3.56
N ASP A 137 -29.18 12.20 2.94
CA ASP A 137 -28.62 11.80 1.66
C ASP A 137 -28.17 10.33 1.70
N LYS A 138 -28.87 9.47 0.97
CA LYS A 138 -28.42 8.11 0.68
C LYS A 138 -27.32 8.22 -0.38
N ALA A 139 -26.09 7.87 -0.02
CA ALA A 139 -25.00 7.76 -0.99
C ALA A 139 -25.35 6.67 -2.03
N LEU A 140 -25.67 7.13 -3.24
CA LEU A 140 -25.91 6.32 -4.43
C LEU A 140 -24.61 6.26 -5.22
N ASP A 141 -24.32 5.11 -5.85
CA ASP A 141 -23.24 5.06 -6.84
C ASP A 141 -23.64 5.79 -8.13
N VAL A 142 -22.69 5.89 -9.08
CA VAL A 142 -22.84 6.50 -10.42
C VAL A 142 -23.97 5.86 -11.26
N HIS A 143 -24.61 4.80 -10.77
CA HIS A 143 -25.71 4.09 -11.41
C HIS A 143 -27.03 4.16 -10.62
N GLY A 144 -27.13 5.02 -9.61
CA GLY A 144 -28.34 5.10 -8.78
C GLY A 144 -28.61 3.84 -7.97
N ARG A 145 -27.58 3.00 -7.73
CA ARG A 145 -27.71 1.82 -6.87
C ARG A 145 -27.45 2.22 -5.43
N SER A 146 -28.39 1.87 -4.56
CA SER A 146 -28.23 2.08 -3.11
C SER A 146 -27.05 1.25 -2.61
N ILE A 147 -26.02 1.93 -2.08
CA ILE A 147 -24.94 1.27 -1.33
C ILE A 147 -25.52 0.49 -0.13
N SER A 148 -26.74 0.80 0.31
CA SER A 148 -27.42 0.10 1.40
C SER A 148 -28.02 -1.26 1.03
N SER A 149 -28.21 -1.61 -0.25
CA SER A 149 -28.98 -2.84 -0.59
C SER A 149 -28.15 -4.11 -0.68
N ARG A 150 -26.82 -4.03 -0.56
CA ARG A 150 -25.90 -5.18 -0.44
C ARG A 150 -24.81 -5.00 0.62
N SER A 151 -24.80 -3.91 1.36
CA SER A 151 -23.91 -3.74 2.51
C SER A 151 -24.40 -4.62 3.64
N ALA A 152 -24.03 -5.91 3.61
CA ALA A 152 -23.75 -6.56 4.87
C ALA A 152 -22.64 -5.71 5.49
N HIS A 153 -22.99 -4.87 6.47
CA HIS A 153 -22.02 -4.10 7.25
C HIS A 153 -20.85 -5.05 7.53
N LEU A 154 -19.64 -4.65 7.09
CA LEU A 154 -18.42 -5.38 7.35
C LEU A 154 -18.48 -5.81 8.83
N LYS A 155 -18.38 -7.11 9.12
CA LYS A 155 -18.34 -7.60 10.50
C LYS A 155 -17.07 -7.04 11.15
N ARG A 156 -17.15 -5.83 11.68
CA ARG A 156 -16.09 -5.08 12.34
C ARG A 156 -16.21 -5.29 13.84
N ASN A 157 -16.06 -6.55 14.26
CA ASN A 157 -16.09 -6.89 15.67
C ASN A 157 -14.68 -7.35 16.04
N GLY A 158 -13.84 -6.41 16.47
CA GLY A 158 -12.52 -6.70 16.99
C GLY A 158 -11.76 -5.46 17.44
N VAL A 159 -10.93 -5.64 18.46
CA VAL A 159 -9.91 -4.70 18.97
C VAL A 159 -8.84 -4.40 17.88
N ASP A 160 -8.89 -5.11 16.75
CA ASP A 160 -7.97 -5.05 15.61
C ASP A 160 -8.54 -4.36 14.35
N ASP A 161 -9.57 -3.50 14.45
CA ASP A 161 -10.06 -2.72 13.29
C ASP A 161 -9.09 -1.59 12.91
N THR A 162 -8.02 -2.01 12.26
CA THR A 162 -6.84 -1.22 11.97
C THR A 162 -6.78 -0.81 10.49
N ASP A 163 -7.91 -0.88 9.77
CA ASP A 163 -8.00 -0.43 8.37
C ASP A 163 -7.99 1.12 8.29
N PRO A 164 -7.34 1.70 7.27
CA PRO A 164 -7.41 3.14 7.03
C PRO A 164 -8.83 3.64 6.72
N GLY A 165 -9.12 4.89 7.07
CA GLY A 165 -10.47 5.48 6.96
C GLY A 165 -11.08 5.40 5.56
N LEU A 166 -10.26 5.58 4.52
CA LEU A 166 -10.69 5.48 3.12
C LEU A 166 -11.20 4.07 2.79
N LEU A 167 -10.42 3.05 3.13
CA LEU A 167 -10.78 1.66 2.89
C LEU A 167 -11.97 1.22 3.75
N LYS A 168 -12.05 1.68 5.00
CA LYS A 168 -13.22 1.45 5.88
C LYS A 168 -14.51 1.96 5.26
N LYS A 169 -14.52 3.17 4.71
CA LYS A 169 -15.73 3.81 4.19
C LYS A 169 -16.18 3.22 2.84
N HIS A 170 -15.24 2.77 2.02
CA HIS A 170 -15.48 2.44 0.62
C HIS A 170 -15.24 0.96 0.27
N SER A 171 -15.24 0.08 1.28
CA SER A 171 -15.15 -1.38 1.07
C SER A 171 -16.41 -2.11 1.53
N ALA A 172 -16.77 -3.16 0.79
CA ALA A 172 -17.83 -4.11 1.17
C ALA A 172 -17.40 -5.55 0.84
N ASN A 173 -17.99 -6.53 1.53
CA ASN A 173 -17.78 -7.94 1.20
C ASN A 173 -18.81 -8.38 0.16
N ILE A 174 -18.33 -8.79 -1.01
CA ILE A 174 -19.15 -9.17 -2.17
C ILE A 174 -18.86 -10.63 -2.53
N SER A 175 -19.88 -11.36 -2.94
CA SER A 175 -19.71 -12.71 -3.50
C SER A 175 -19.48 -12.63 -5.00
N TYR A 176 -18.53 -13.41 -5.50
CA TYR A 176 -18.24 -13.56 -6.93
C TYR A 176 -18.31 -15.03 -7.32
N THR A 177 -19.02 -15.31 -8.42
CA THR A 177 -19.04 -16.64 -9.03
C THR A 177 -18.28 -16.58 -10.34
N THR A 178 -17.30 -17.48 -10.48
CA THR A 178 -16.50 -17.69 -11.68
C THR A 178 -16.78 -19.08 -12.24
N PRO A 179 -16.39 -19.39 -13.49
CA PRO A 179 -16.44 -20.74 -14.02
C PRO A 179 -15.69 -21.79 -13.18
N ILE A 180 -14.71 -21.37 -12.38
CA ILE A 180 -13.85 -22.27 -11.58
C ILE A 180 -14.40 -22.47 -10.16
N ALA A 181 -14.85 -21.38 -9.53
CA ALA A 181 -15.25 -21.38 -8.13
C ALA A 181 -16.22 -20.23 -7.79
N THR A 182 -17.02 -20.43 -6.74
CA THR A 182 -17.78 -19.36 -6.08
C THR A 182 -17.06 -18.92 -4.81
N TYR A 183 -16.72 -17.64 -4.77
CA TYR A 183 -16.10 -16.96 -3.63
C TYR A 183 -17.20 -16.23 -2.87
N PRO A 184 -17.59 -16.68 -1.67
CA PRO A 184 -18.79 -16.18 -0.98
C PRO A 184 -18.61 -14.78 -0.36
N SER A 185 -17.37 -14.38 -0.06
CA SER A 185 -17.09 -13.11 0.59
C SER A 185 -15.67 -12.64 0.27
N ILE A 186 -15.60 -11.66 -0.62
CA ILE A 186 -14.38 -10.99 -1.09
C ILE A 186 -14.51 -9.50 -0.78
N ARG A 187 -13.56 -8.95 -0.02
CA ARG A 187 -13.49 -7.50 0.21
C ARG A 187 -13.25 -6.81 -1.12
N THR A 188 -14.18 -5.94 -1.47
CA THR A 188 -14.21 -5.15 -2.70
C THR A 188 -14.22 -3.68 -2.32
N PHE A 189 -13.20 -2.96 -2.77
CA PHE A 189 -13.06 -1.52 -2.64
C PHE A 189 -13.57 -0.85 -3.92
N LEU A 190 -14.41 0.16 -3.77
CA LEU A 190 -14.88 1.00 -4.87
C LEU A 190 -14.94 2.44 -4.40
N TYR A 191 -14.17 3.30 -5.08
CA TYR A 191 -14.20 4.74 -4.85
C TYR A 191 -14.59 5.44 -6.16
N PRO A 192 -15.80 6.02 -6.25
CA PRO A 192 -16.17 6.82 -7.41
C PRO A 192 -15.35 8.11 -7.43
N HIS A 193 -14.95 8.57 -8.61
CA HIS A 193 -14.26 9.85 -8.72
C HIS A 193 -15.20 11.00 -8.27
N PRO A 194 -14.78 11.92 -7.38
CA PRO A 194 -15.67 12.92 -6.77
C PRO A 194 -16.37 13.84 -7.77
N HIS A 195 -15.77 14.02 -8.95
CA HIS A 195 -16.26 14.91 -10.00
C HIS A 195 -16.58 14.17 -11.30
N ILE A 196 -16.80 12.85 -11.26
CA ILE A 196 -16.97 12.02 -12.46
C ILE A 196 -18.08 12.50 -13.40
N GLU A 197 -19.18 13.04 -12.84
CA GLU A 197 -20.33 13.55 -13.61
C GLU A 197 -20.01 14.84 -14.38
N LYS A 198 -18.98 15.57 -13.95
CA LYS A 198 -18.58 16.86 -14.52
C LYS A 198 -17.42 16.74 -15.51
N LEU A 199 -16.88 15.54 -15.68
CA LEU A 199 -15.73 15.31 -16.56
C LEU A 199 -16.18 14.71 -17.90
N PRO A 200 -15.44 14.99 -18.99
CA PRO A 200 -15.83 14.52 -20.32
C PRO A 200 -15.97 13.01 -20.41
N THR A 201 -17.06 12.61 -21.04
CA THR A 201 -17.53 11.22 -21.15
C THR A 201 -17.22 10.57 -22.49
N GLU A 202 -16.78 11.37 -23.46
CA GLU A 202 -16.45 10.98 -24.83
C GLU A 202 -14.91 10.95 -25.01
N PRO A 203 -14.36 9.96 -25.76
CA PRO A 203 -15.05 8.82 -26.37
C PRO A 203 -15.43 7.72 -25.36
N SER A 204 -14.91 7.79 -24.13
CA SER A 204 -15.28 6.90 -23.02
C SER A 204 -15.17 7.66 -21.69
N PRO A 205 -15.82 7.18 -20.59
CA PRO A 205 -15.58 7.71 -19.25
C PRO A 205 -14.09 7.66 -18.87
N LEU A 206 -13.73 8.38 -17.80
CA LEU A 206 -12.41 8.25 -17.19
C LEU A 206 -12.08 6.77 -16.92
N PRO A 207 -10.84 6.33 -17.20
CA PRO A 207 -10.41 4.97 -16.93
C PRO A 207 -10.59 4.56 -15.46
N LEU A 208 -10.95 3.31 -15.22
CA LEU A 208 -10.98 2.71 -13.87
C LEU A 208 -9.58 2.25 -13.46
N LEU A 209 -9.05 2.78 -12.36
CA LEU A 209 -7.79 2.32 -11.78
C LEU A 209 -8.05 1.06 -10.95
N VAL A 210 -7.38 -0.04 -11.30
CA VAL A 210 -7.58 -1.36 -10.68
C VAL A 210 -6.36 -1.75 -9.87
N PHE A 211 -6.51 -1.88 -8.55
CA PHE A 211 -5.42 -2.20 -7.61
C PHE A 211 -5.36 -3.69 -7.31
N ILE A 212 -4.20 -4.33 -7.55
CA ILE A 212 -4.01 -5.78 -7.42
C ILE A 212 -2.78 -6.07 -6.56
N HIS A 213 -3.01 -6.59 -5.36
CA HIS A 213 -1.93 -6.86 -4.40
C HIS A 213 -1.21 -8.19 -4.66
N GLY A 214 -0.02 -8.32 -4.07
CA GLY A 214 0.83 -9.50 -4.17
C GLY A 214 0.49 -10.64 -3.21
N LEU A 215 1.31 -11.68 -3.24
CA LEU A 215 1.16 -12.89 -2.42
C LEU A 215 1.21 -12.56 -0.92
N GLY A 216 0.17 -12.94 -0.17
CA GLY A 216 0.10 -12.67 1.26
C GLY A 216 -0.15 -11.20 1.63
N GLY A 217 -0.37 -10.35 0.63
CA GLY A 217 -0.69 -8.93 0.77
C GLY A 217 -2.18 -8.64 0.98
N SER A 218 -2.54 -7.36 0.88
CA SER A 218 -3.92 -6.87 0.88
C SER A 218 -4.00 -5.48 0.24
N LEU A 219 -5.21 -5.00 -0.05
CA LEU A 219 -5.47 -3.63 -0.51
C LEU A 219 -4.93 -2.55 0.44
N THR A 220 -4.78 -2.87 1.73
CA THR A 220 -4.26 -1.93 2.72
C THR A 220 -2.82 -1.49 2.41
N GLN A 221 -2.05 -2.30 1.67
CA GLN A 221 -0.71 -1.92 1.19
C GLN A 221 -0.73 -0.77 0.16
N PHE A 222 -1.84 -0.59 -0.57
CA PHE A 222 -1.99 0.52 -1.52
C PHE A 222 -2.50 1.80 -0.87
N HIS A 223 -2.79 1.80 0.44
CA HIS A 223 -3.42 2.96 1.08
C HIS A 223 -2.69 4.28 0.84
N PRO A 224 -1.34 4.38 0.97
CA PRO A 224 -0.62 5.62 0.71
C PRO A 224 -0.73 6.12 -0.73
N LEU A 225 -0.85 5.23 -1.72
CA LEU A 225 -1.12 5.61 -3.10
C LEU A 225 -2.58 6.00 -3.32
N LEU A 226 -3.52 5.26 -2.72
CA LEU A 226 -4.95 5.48 -2.87
C LEU A 226 -5.35 6.89 -2.42
N THR A 227 -4.77 7.43 -1.36
CA THR A 227 -5.07 8.79 -0.88
C THR A 227 -4.80 9.88 -1.93
N SER A 228 -3.87 9.62 -2.86
CA SER A 228 -3.56 10.52 -3.97
C SER A 228 -4.39 10.19 -5.21
N LEU A 229 -4.42 8.91 -5.62
CA LEU A 229 -5.00 8.49 -6.91
C LEU A 229 -6.54 8.55 -6.96
N VAL A 230 -7.24 8.53 -5.83
CA VAL A 230 -8.70 8.70 -5.81
C VAL A 230 -9.17 10.08 -6.30
N ASN A 231 -8.27 11.06 -6.34
CA ASN A 231 -8.57 12.42 -6.81
C ASN A 231 -8.43 12.59 -8.33
N ILE A 232 -7.90 11.58 -9.05
CA ILE A 232 -7.67 11.68 -10.50
C ILE A 232 -8.51 10.68 -11.30
N ALA A 233 -9.00 9.61 -10.69
CA ALA A 233 -9.80 8.60 -11.38
C ALA A 233 -10.65 7.77 -10.41
N PRO A 234 -11.70 7.10 -10.91
CA PRO A 234 -12.40 6.08 -10.12
C PRO A 234 -11.45 4.92 -9.82
N CYS A 235 -11.48 4.43 -8.59
CA CYS A 235 -10.58 3.38 -8.11
C CYS A 235 -11.36 2.13 -7.70
N PHE A 236 -10.83 0.97 -8.05
CA PHE A 236 -11.38 -0.34 -7.74
C PHE A 236 -10.29 -1.31 -7.29
N GLY A 237 -10.59 -2.22 -6.38
CA GLY A 237 -9.69 -3.29 -6.03
C GLY A 237 -10.38 -4.38 -5.22
N ILE A 238 -9.79 -5.57 -5.18
CA ILE A 238 -10.25 -6.64 -4.29
C ILE A 238 -9.09 -7.18 -3.44
N ASP A 239 -9.38 -7.60 -2.22
CA ASP A 239 -8.48 -8.51 -1.51
C ASP A 239 -8.65 -9.91 -2.12
N LEU A 240 -7.57 -10.54 -2.58
CA LEU A 240 -7.60 -11.89 -3.11
C LEU A 240 -8.20 -12.88 -2.07
N PRO A 241 -8.76 -14.03 -2.51
CA PRO A 241 -9.43 -14.97 -1.61
C PRO A 241 -8.57 -15.32 -0.40
N GLY A 242 -9.11 -15.17 0.81
CA GLY A 242 -8.42 -15.44 2.07
C GLY A 242 -7.36 -14.42 2.52
N CYS A 243 -6.98 -13.46 1.68
CA CYS A 243 -6.12 -12.33 2.01
C CYS A 243 -6.91 -11.18 2.65
N GLY A 244 -6.23 -10.30 3.39
CA GLY A 244 -6.85 -9.15 4.05
C GLY A 244 -8.15 -9.51 4.79
N LEU A 245 -9.24 -8.83 4.45
CA LEU A 245 -10.57 -9.07 5.02
C LEU A 245 -11.43 -10.05 4.18
N SER A 246 -10.90 -10.57 3.07
CA SER A 246 -11.56 -11.61 2.27
C SER A 246 -11.58 -12.95 3.02
N SER A 247 -12.71 -13.65 2.89
CA SER A 247 -12.88 -14.97 3.50
C SER A 247 -11.99 -16.02 2.84
N PHE A 248 -11.49 -16.98 3.62
CA PHE A 248 -10.78 -18.14 3.10
C PHE A 248 -11.79 -19.21 2.66
N SER A 249 -12.46 -18.97 1.53
CA SER A 249 -13.45 -19.88 0.94
C SER A 249 -13.58 -19.64 -0.58
N PRO A 250 -13.72 -20.70 -1.40
CA PRO A 250 -13.75 -22.12 -1.03
C PRO A 250 -12.35 -22.64 -0.70
N LYS A 251 -12.21 -23.77 0.01
CA LYS A 251 -10.89 -24.27 0.48
C LYS A 251 -10.11 -25.11 -0.54
N SER A 252 -10.70 -25.36 -1.71
CA SER A 252 -10.11 -26.15 -2.81
C SER A 252 -8.86 -25.48 -3.35
N TRP A 253 -7.80 -26.25 -3.63
CA TRP A 253 -6.54 -25.72 -4.17
C TRP A 253 -6.73 -25.04 -5.53
N ALA A 254 -7.58 -25.60 -6.40
CA ALA A 254 -7.89 -25.04 -7.71
C ALA A 254 -8.44 -23.60 -7.64
N ALA A 255 -9.16 -23.24 -6.57
CA ALA A 255 -9.72 -21.89 -6.41
C ALA A 255 -8.68 -20.81 -6.09
N TYR A 256 -7.42 -21.19 -5.87
CA TYR A 256 -6.28 -20.30 -5.64
C TYR A 256 -5.23 -20.45 -6.72
N SER A 257 -5.55 -21.13 -7.84
CA SER A 257 -4.65 -21.18 -8.98
C SER A 257 -4.52 -19.80 -9.62
N ILE A 258 -3.43 -19.56 -10.34
CA ILE A 258 -3.21 -18.32 -11.08
C ILE A 258 -4.39 -18.04 -12.03
N GLU A 259 -4.87 -19.08 -12.73
CA GLU A 259 -6.02 -19.00 -13.63
C GLU A 259 -7.30 -18.63 -12.88
N ALA A 260 -7.53 -19.22 -11.70
CA ALA A 260 -8.69 -18.90 -10.87
C ALA A 260 -8.65 -17.47 -10.33
N LEU A 261 -7.48 -17.00 -9.90
CA LEU A 261 -7.28 -15.64 -9.41
C LEU A 261 -7.44 -14.61 -10.52
N VAL A 262 -6.86 -14.85 -11.71
CA VAL A 262 -7.03 -14.00 -12.89
C VAL A 262 -8.49 -13.97 -13.33
N THR A 263 -9.17 -15.12 -13.35
CA THR A 263 -10.59 -15.20 -13.73
C THR A 263 -11.48 -14.47 -12.72
N LEU A 264 -11.20 -14.58 -11.42
CA LEU A 264 -11.89 -13.83 -10.37
C LEU A 264 -11.70 -12.32 -10.55
N LEU A 265 -10.46 -11.87 -10.76
CA LEU A 265 -10.17 -10.46 -11.03
C LEU A 265 -10.93 -9.98 -12.27
N ALA A 266 -10.91 -10.77 -13.36
CA ALA A 266 -11.60 -10.42 -14.59
C ALA A 266 -13.11 -10.25 -14.37
N VAL A 267 -13.77 -11.22 -13.70
CA VAL A 267 -15.20 -11.14 -13.37
C VAL A 267 -15.51 -9.95 -12.47
N ALA A 268 -14.68 -9.71 -11.44
CA ALA A 268 -14.91 -8.63 -10.49
C ALA A 268 -14.75 -7.25 -11.17
N ILE A 269 -13.68 -7.02 -11.93
CA ILE A 269 -13.49 -5.79 -12.69
C ILE A 269 -14.62 -5.61 -13.71
N ASP A 270 -14.98 -6.69 -14.40
CA ASP A 270 -15.99 -6.66 -15.45
C ASP A 270 -17.37 -6.24 -14.88
N GLN A 271 -17.69 -6.64 -13.65
CA GLN A 271 -18.92 -6.25 -12.95
C GLN A 271 -19.02 -4.76 -12.59
N TYR A 272 -17.89 -4.06 -12.39
CA TYR A 272 -17.87 -2.67 -11.89
C TYR A 272 -17.47 -1.61 -12.91
N ARG A 273 -16.78 -1.95 -14.00
CA ARG A 273 -16.56 -0.97 -15.08
C ARG A 273 -17.88 -0.61 -15.77
N ASP A 274 -18.00 0.63 -16.23
CA ASP A 274 -19.14 1.06 -17.04
C ASP A 274 -19.06 0.47 -18.46
N LYS A 275 -19.59 -0.75 -18.62
CA LYS A 275 -19.63 -1.48 -19.89
C LYS A 275 -20.40 -0.72 -20.98
N LYS A 276 -21.50 -0.05 -20.61
CA LYS A 276 -22.41 0.61 -21.54
C LYS A 276 -21.69 1.74 -22.28
N ARG A 277 -20.82 2.44 -21.55
CA ARG A 277 -20.04 3.56 -22.07
C ARG A 277 -18.59 3.16 -22.41
N GLY A 278 -18.31 1.85 -22.49
CA GLY A 278 -17.02 1.32 -22.92
C GLY A 278 -15.83 1.72 -22.02
N GLN A 279 -16.05 1.87 -20.70
CA GLN A 279 -15.02 2.33 -19.77
C GLN A 279 -13.75 1.47 -19.85
N LYS A 280 -12.62 2.15 -20.02
CA LYS A 280 -11.29 1.55 -20.07
C LYS A 280 -10.73 1.34 -18.66
N ILE A 281 -9.71 0.50 -18.53
CA ILE A 281 -9.09 0.15 -17.25
C ILE A 281 -7.58 0.30 -17.30
N ILE A 282 -6.99 0.65 -16.15
CA ILE A 282 -5.55 0.70 -15.93
C ILE A 282 -5.24 -0.21 -14.75
N LEU A 283 -4.33 -1.17 -14.94
CA LEU A 283 -3.95 -2.13 -13.91
C LEU A 283 -2.78 -1.57 -13.10
N ILE A 284 -2.92 -1.48 -11.78
CA ILE A 284 -1.87 -1.05 -10.85
C ILE A 284 -1.61 -2.19 -9.90
N ALA A 285 -0.44 -2.79 -9.97
CA ALA A 285 -0.17 -4.05 -9.32
C ALA A 285 1.16 -4.11 -8.60
N HIS A 286 1.23 -4.98 -7.60
CA HIS A 286 2.44 -5.21 -6.78
C HIS A 286 2.79 -6.69 -6.73
N SER A 287 4.07 -7.02 -6.91
CA SER A 287 4.61 -8.38 -6.72
C SER A 287 3.86 -9.42 -7.57
N LEU A 288 3.32 -10.49 -6.97
CA LEU A 288 2.47 -11.47 -7.67
C LEU A 288 1.31 -10.83 -8.46
N GLY A 289 0.76 -9.71 -7.97
CA GLY A 289 -0.30 -8.98 -8.68
C GLY A 289 0.14 -8.52 -10.08
N CYS A 290 1.43 -8.22 -10.28
CA CYS A 290 2.00 -7.83 -11.57
C CYS A 290 1.89 -8.97 -12.58
N SER A 291 2.15 -10.21 -12.14
CA SER A 291 1.97 -11.40 -12.96
C SER A 291 0.51 -11.63 -13.35
N LEU A 292 -0.42 -11.48 -12.39
CA LEU A 292 -1.86 -11.60 -12.69
C LEU A 292 -2.29 -10.52 -13.70
N SER A 293 -1.76 -9.30 -13.55
CA SER A 293 -2.05 -8.17 -14.45
C SER A 293 -1.48 -8.39 -15.85
N ALA A 294 -0.26 -8.91 -15.96
CA ALA A 294 0.34 -9.27 -17.25
C ALA A 294 -0.51 -10.33 -17.98
N LEU A 295 -1.04 -11.33 -17.26
CA LEU A 295 -1.95 -12.32 -17.83
C LEU A 295 -3.30 -11.73 -18.28
N ILE A 296 -3.78 -10.66 -17.63
CA ILE A 296 -5.01 -9.96 -18.06
C ILE A 296 -4.73 -9.10 -19.30
N ALA A 297 -3.57 -8.44 -19.36
CA ALA A 297 -3.24 -7.47 -20.39
C ALA A 297 -2.63 -8.07 -21.67
N SER A 298 -2.03 -9.27 -21.59
CA SER A 298 -1.26 -9.85 -22.67
C SER A 298 -2.11 -10.48 -23.78
N SER A 299 -1.70 -10.29 -25.03
CA SER A 299 -2.22 -10.99 -26.20
C SER A 299 -1.87 -12.49 -26.20
N GLU A 300 -0.75 -12.85 -25.57
CA GLU A 300 -0.21 -14.20 -25.46
C GLU A 300 -0.68 -14.94 -24.20
N SER A 301 -1.64 -14.37 -23.46
CA SER A 301 -2.24 -15.02 -22.30
C SER A 301 -2.98 -16.28 -22.73
N PRO A 302 -2.80 -17.42 -22.03
CA PRO A 302 -3.61 -18.62 -22.29
C PRO A 302 -5.08 -18.42 -21.89
N LEU A 303 -5.39 -17.36 -21.14
CA LEU A 303 -6.73 -17.05 -20.67
C LEU A 303 -7.36 -16.07 -21.67
N MET A 304 -8.31 -16.57 -22.47
CA MET A 304 -9.06 -15.77 -23.43
C MET A 304 -10.06 -14.85 -22.71
N LEU A 305 -9.58 -13.70 -22.24
CA LEU A 305 -10.37 -12.73 -21.49
C LEU A 305 -10.79 -11.57 -22.38
N SER A 306 -12.10 -11.33 -22.49
CA SER A 306 -12.65 -10.14 -23.14
C SER A 306 -12.21 -8.84 -22.45
N LEU A 307 -11.84 -8.90 -21.17
CA LEU A 307 -11.39 -7.75 -20.41
C LEU A 307 -10.12 -7.10 -20.99
N ARG A 308 -9.28 -7.86 -21.70
CA ARG A 308 -8.03 -7.39 -22.33
C ARG A 308 -8.25 -6.17 -23.22
N GLU A 309 -9.34 -6.15 -23.99
CA GLU A 309 -9.68 -5.06 -24.93
C GLU A 309 -9.99 -3.72 -24.25
N HIS A 310 -10.21 -3.76 -22.94
CA HIS A 310 -10.46 -2.58 -22.13
C HIS A 310 -9.21 -2.10 -21.39
N VAL A 311 -8.14 -2.89 -21.33
CA VAL A 311 -6.87 -2.49 -20.70
C VAL A 311 -6.18 -1.48 -21.61
N ILE A 312 -5.84 -0.31 -21.07
CA ILE A 312 -5.14 0.75 -21.80
C ILE A 312 -3.79 1.14 -21.17
N GLY A 313 -3.43 0.51 -20.05
CA GLY A 313 -2.15 0.76 -19.37
C GLY A 313 -1.93 -0.14 -18.17
N MET A 314 -0.67 -0.27 -17.76
CA MET A 314 -0.27 -1.08 -16.62
C MET A 314 0.86 -0.41 -15.82
N VAL A 315 0.76 -0.47 -14.49
CA VAL A 315 1.82 -0.13 -13.54
C VAL A 315 2.16 -1.40 -12.76
N ALA A 316 3.42 -1.82 -12.85
CA ALA A 316 3.91 -3.04 -12.23
C ALA A 316 5.03 -2.70 -11.25
N VAL A 317 4.72 -2.82 -9.96
CA VAL A 317 5.61 -2.51 -8.84
C VAL A 317 6.21 -3.80 -8.30
N CYS A 318 7.54 -3.87 -8.24
CA CYS A 318 8.30 -5.06 -7.83
C CYS A 318 7.86 -6.34 -8.60
N PRO A 319 7.80 -6.32 -9.95
CA PRO A 319 7.30 -7.46 -10.71
C PRO A 319 8.30 -8.63 -10.76
N PRO A 320 7.86 -9.88 -10.62
CA PRO A 320 8.66 -11.03 -11.04
C PRO A 320 8.61 -11.17 -12.57
N ALA A 321 9.76 -11.40 -13.20
CA ALA A 321 9.91 -11.51 -14.64
C ALA A 321 9.44 -12.86 -15.18
N GLY A 322 9.50 -13.91 -14.37
CA GLY A 322 9.21 -15.25 -14.84
C GLY A 322 9.08 -16.30 -13.75
N PRO A 323 8.76 -17.53 -14.17
CA PRO A 323 8.67 -18.65 -13.24
C PRO A 323 10.06 -19.01 -12.67
N PRO A 324 10.11 -19.55 -11.43
CA PRO A 324 11.37 -19.94 -10.81
C PRO A 324 12.00 -21.14 -11.54
N PRO A 325 13.34 -21.23 -11.65
CA PRO A 325 14.04 -22.35 -12.31
C PRO A 325 13.67 -23.73 -11.75
N GLU A 326 13.89 -24.80 -12.52
CA GLU A 326 13.48 -26.17 -12.17
C GLU A 326 13.98 -26.62 -10.78
N ALA A 327 15.28 -26.47 -10.50
CA ALA A 327 15.86 -26.86 -9.21
C ALA A 327 15.24 -26.09 -8.03
N LYS A 328 14.98 -24.79 -8.22
CA LYS A 328 14.31 -23.94 -7.23
C LYS A 328 12.84 -24.34 -7.07
N THR A 329 12.18 -24.68 -8.16
CA THR A 329 10.79 -25.19 -8.18
C THR A 329 10.67 -26.48 -7.40
N ALA A 330 11.55 -27.46 -7.63
CA ALA A 330 11.54 -28.72 -6.89
C ALA A 330 11.73 -28.51 -5.38
N SER A 331 12.64 -27.61 -5.00
CA SER A 331 12.88 -27.24 -3.59
C SER A 331 11.66 -26.57 -2.95
N LEU A 332 11.02 -25.62 -3.66
CA LEU A 332 9.81 -24.95 -3.20
C LEU A 332 8.63 -25.91 -3.09
N ARG A 333 8.46 -26.85 -4.04
CA ARG A 333 7.42 -27.89 -3.94
C ARG A 333 7.61 -28.73 -2.68
N LYS A 334 8.83 -29.20 -2.40
CA LYS A 334 9.15 -29.95 -1.17
C LYS A 334 8.80 -29.14 0.09
N LEU A 335 9.19 -27.87 0.14
CA LEU A 335 8.85 -26.98 1.25
C LEU A 335 7.33 -26.80 1.40
N LEU A 336 6.63 -26.58 0.29
CA LEU A 336 5.18 -26.37 0.27
C LEU A 336 4.37 -27.64 0.51
N TYR A 337 4.97 -28.84 0.52
CA TYR A 337 4.33 -30.08 0.98
C TYR A 337 4.31 -30.23 2.50
N THR A 338 5.16 -29.48 3.23
CA THR A 338 5.25 -29.54 4.70
C THR A 338 3.89 -29.38 5.38
N PRO A 339 3.50 -30.22 6.35
CA PRO A 339 2.23 -30.08 7.06
C PRO A 339 2.04 -28.70 7.71
N ASP A 340 0.81 -28.19 7.71
CA ASP A 340 0.47 -26.84 8.23
C ASP A 340 1.00 -26.56 9.64
N PRO A 341 0.91 -27.49 10.63
CA PRO A 341 1.44 -27.24 11.98
C PRO A 341 2.95 -26.99 12.00
N VAL A 342 3.71 -27.74 11.20
CA VAL A 342 5.17 -27.63 11.09
C VAL A 342 5.53 -26.31 10.39
N PHE A 343 4.85 -25.99 9.29
CA PHE A 343 5.08 -24.73 8.58
C PHE A 343 4.72 -23.51 9.46
N ASN A 344 3.66 -23.60 10.25
CA ASN A 344 3.30 -22.56 11.21
C ASN A 344 4.34 -22.39 12.32
N LEU A 345 4.97 -23.48 12.78
CA LEU A 345 6.08 -23.39 13.75
C LEU A 345 7.28 -22.66 13.14
N PHE A 346 7.65 -22.99 11.90
CA PHE A 346 8.68 -22.27 11.15
C PHE A 346 8.33 -20.79 11.00
N ARG A 347 7.11 -20.44 10.57
CA ARG A 347 6.68 -19.03 10.46
C ARG A 347 6.69 -18.29 11.79
N ARG A 348 6.39 -18.96 12.90
CA ARG A 348 6.50 -18.36 14.24
C ARG A 348 7.95 -18.11 14.63
N TRP A 349 8.86 -18.99 14.23
CA TRP A 349 10.29 -18.82 14.43
C TRP A 349 10.86 -17.69 13.56
N ASP A 350 10.52 -17.64 12.26
CA ASP A 350 10.95 -16.59 11.30
C ASP A 350 10.49 -15.17 11.71
N ARG A 351 9.43 -15.08 12.50
CA ARG A 351 8.90 -13.81 13.06
C ARG A 351 9.50 -13.41 14.41
N ARG A 352 10.40 -14.19 15.01
CA ARG A 352 11.06 -13.81 16.27
C ARG A 352 11.90 -12.54 16.04
N GLY A 353 11.78 -11.58 16.95
CA GLY A 353 12.38 -10.24 16.80
C GLY A 353 11.39 -9.15 16.37
N GLY A 354 10.12 -9.51 16.10
CA GLY A 354 9.06 -8.53 15.81
C GLY A 354 9.41 -7.66 14.58
N PRO A 355 9.44 -6.33 14.70
CA PRO A 355 9.81 -5.42 13.60
C PRO A 355 11.23 -5.64 13.04
N HIS A 356 12.12 -6.24 13.84
CA HIS A 356 13.49 -6.58 13.44
C HIS A 356 13.66 -8.06 13.09
N SER A 357 12.56 -8.81 12.94
CA SER A 357 12.63 -10.22 12.59
C SER A 357 13.12 -10.45 11.15
N PRO A 358 13.76 -11.59 10.85
CA PRO A 358 14.11 -11.98 9.48
C PRO A 358 12.92 -11.95 8.52
N SER A 359 11.72 -12.26 9.01
CA SER A 359 10.49 -12.20 8.22
C SER A 359 10.14 -10.78 7.74
N VAL A 360 10.56 -9.75 8.47
CA VAL A 360 10.29 -8.34 8.17
C VAL A 360 11.43 -7.76 7.36
N THR A 361 12.68 -7.89 7.84
CA THR A 361 13.87 -7.32 7.20
C THR A 361 14.05 -7.80 5.76
N ARG A 362 13.67 -9.06 5.45
CA ARG A 362 13.67 -9.59 4.08
C ARG A 362 12.78 -8.82 3.10
N PHE A 363 11.74 -8.12 3.57
CA PHE A 363 10.85 -7.33 2.73
C PHE A 363 11.18 -5.85 2.73
N VAL A 364 11.49 -5.29 3.90
CA VAL A 364 11.64 -3.84 4.07
C VAL A 364 13.11 -3.37 4.04
N GLY A 365 14.08 -4.26 4.26
CA GLY A 365 15.48 -3.91 4.48
C GLY A 365 15.82 -3.71 5.97
N GLU A 366 17.11 -3.71 6.30
CA GLU A 366 17.57 -3.46 7.67
C GLU A 366 17.43 -1.99 8.07
N ASP A 367 17.62 -1.07 7.12
CA ASP A 367 17.61 0.38 7.34
C ASP A 367 16.22 1.02 7.30
N ALA A 368 15.16 0.24 7.06
CA ALA A 368 13.80 0.77 7.03
C ALA A 368 13.36 1.36 8.38
N ASP A 369 12.53 2.39 8.33
CA ASP A 369 11.96 3.01 9.52
C ASP A 369 11.06 2.03 10.30
N LEU A 370 10.87 2.33 11.58
CA LEU A 370 10.12 1.45 12.49
C LEU A 370 8.65 1.31 12.10
N GLU A 371 8.03 2.32 11.49
CA GLU A 371 6.64 2.26 11.07
C GLU A 371 6.46 1.34 9.88
N THR A 372 7.32 1.45 8.85
CA THR A 372 7.34 0.53 7.71
C THR A 372 7.58 -0.92 8.16
N LYS A 373 8.51 -1.14 9.10
CA LYS A 373 8.73 -2.46 9.73
C LYS A 373 7.49 -2.98 10.46
N ASN A 374 6.78 -2.12 11.20
CA ASN A 374 5.54 -2.49 11.89
C ASN A 374 4.41 -2.84 10.91
N LEU A 375 4.27 -2.09 9.81
CA LEU A 375 3.31 -2.40 8.76
C LEU A 375 3.60 -3.78 8.13
N GLN A 376 4.86 -4.05 7.80
CA GLN A 376 5.25 -5.36 7.28
C GLN A 376 4.99 -6.50 8.27
N LEU A 377 5.34 -6.32 9.55
CA LEU A 377 5.08 -7.31 10.58
C LEU A 377 3.59 -7.65 10.65
N ARG A 378 2.73 -6.63 10.56
CA ARG A 378 1.28 -6.80 10.54
C ARG A 378 0.82 -7.59 9.31
N PHE A 379 1.29 -7.27 8.10
CA PHE A 379 0.96 -8.05 6.91
C PHE A 379 1.41 -9.52 7.05
N ASN A 380 2.58 -9.75 7.63
CA ASN A 380 3.09 -11.10 7.92
C ASN A 380 2.22 -11.88 8.91
N GLN A 381 1.59 -11.21 9.87
CA GLN A 381 0.66 -11.79 10.85
C GLN A 381 -0.71 -12.08 10.23
N GLN A 382 -1.21 -11.19 9.37
CA GLN A 382 -2.50 -11.36 8.67
C GLN A 382 -2.46 -12.49 7.62
N SER A 383 -1.30 -12.76 7.04
CA SER A 383 -1.10 -13.79 6.04
C SER A 383 -1.36 -15.21 6.58
N LYS A 384 -2.46 -15.83 6.14
CA LYS A 384 -2.88 -17.18 6.53
C LYS A 384 -2.09 -18.25 5.77
N THR A 385 -1.40 -19.14 6.49
CA THR A 385 -0.60 -20.23 5.90
C THR A 385 -1.34 -21.07 4.85
N PRO A 386 -2.57 -21.56 5.08
CA PRO A 386 -3.25 -22.37 4.07
C PRO A 386 -3.59 -21.59 2.78
N VAL A 387 -3.82 -20.28 2.87
CA VAL A 387 -4.04 -19.40 1.71
C VAL A 387 -2.73 -19.20 0.97
N TRP A 388 -1.71 -18.75 1.69
CA TRP A 388 -0.39 -18.44 1.15
C TRP A 388 0.20 -19.64 0.43
N ARG A 389 0.13 -20.84 1.02
CA ARG A 389 0.64 -22.08 0.40
C ARG A 389 -0.07 -22.41 -0.91
N ARG A 390 -1.39 -22.24 -0.99
CA ARG A 390 -2.17 -22.55 -2.19
C ARG A 390 -1.83 -21.60 -3.33
N MET A 391 -1.75 -20.31 -3.05
CA MET A 391 -1.34 -19.31 -4.03
C MET A 391 0.12 -19.52 -4.46
N ALA A 392 1.04 -19.69 -3.51
CA ALA A 392 2.46 -19.94 -3.78
C ALA A 392 2.68 -21.25 -4.55
N TRP A 393 1.87 -22.27 -4.32
CA TRP A 393 1.96 -23.52 -5.09
C TRP A 393 1.62 -23.31 -6.56
N SER A 394 0.64 -22.43 -6.84
CA SER A 394 0.24 -22.15 -8.21
C SER A 394 1.23 -21.28 -8.98
N THR A 395 2.19 -20.63 -8.32
CA THR A 395 3.25 -19.88 -9.02
C THR A 395 4.34 -20.81 -9.57
N LEU A 396 4.36 -22.07 -9.15
CA LEU A 396 5.39 -23.04 -9.52
C LEU A 396 5.02 -23.75 -10.83
N PRO A 397 5.83 -23.63 -11.89
CA PRO A 397 5.58 -24.31 -13.15
C PRO A 397 5.83 -25.82 -13.05
N THR A 398 5.44 -26.55 -14.08
CA THR A 398 6.00 -27.87 -14.42
C THR A 398 6.92 -27.73 -15.62
N TYR A 399 8.04 -28.43 -15.63
CA TYR A 399 9.00 -28.38 -16.73
C TYR A 399 8.78 -29.56 -17.67
N GLY A 400 8.62 -29.27 -18.97
CA GLY A 400 8.52 -30.30 -20.01
C GLY A 400 9.87 -30.92 -20.34
N SER A 401 9.87 -31.95 -21.21
CA SER A 401 11.10 -32.63 -21.67
C SER A 401 12.07 -31.70 -22.41
N THR A 402 11.58 -30.58 -22.94
CA THR A 402 12.35 -29.54 -23.62
C THR A 402 12.87 -28.45 -22.67
N GLY A 403 12.60 -28.55 -21.36
CA GLY A 403 12.97 -27.53 -20.37
C GLY A 403 12.05 -26.30 -20.35
N GLU A 404 10.97 -26.30 -21.12
CA GLU A 404 9.99 -25.22 -21.12
C GLU A 404 9.07 -25.28 -19.88
N ALA A 405 8.86 -24.13 -19.25
CA ALA A 405 7.98 -23.98 -18.11
C ALA A 405 6.51 -23.90 -18.56
N VAL A 406 5.70 -24.83 -18.09
CA VAL A 406 4.24 -24.89 -18.33
C VAL A 406 3.51 -24.52 -17.03
N GLY A 407 2.61 -23.55 -17.12
CA GLY A 407 1.90 -22.99 -15.96
C GLY A 407 2.80 -22.14 -15.05
N GLY A 408 2.29 -21.76 -13.88
CA GLY A 408 3.04 -20.93 -12.94
C GLY A 408 2.99 -19.43 -13.25
N LEU A 409 4.08 -18.72 -12.91
CA LEU A 409 4.20 -17.29 -13.24
C LEU A 409 4.38 -17.07 -14.75
N PRO A 410 3.82 -15.99 -15.31
CA PRO A 410 4.05 -15.60 -16.69
C PRO A 410 5.52 -15.27 -16.92
N GLY A 411 6.11 -15.83 -17.98
CA GLY A 411 7.46 -15.53 -18.44
C GLY A 411 7.50 -14.62 -19.66
N LYS A 412 8.62 -14.65 -20.39
CA LYS A 412 8.92 -13.80 -21.56
C LYS A 412 7.75 -13.66 -22.53
N LYS A 413 7.14 -14.78 -22.95
CA LYS A 413 6.06 -14.80 -23.95
C LYS A 413 4.87 -13.93 -23.53
N VAL A 414 4.41 -14.06 -22.29
CA VAL A 414 3.26 -13.29 -21.79
C VAL A 414 3.63 -11.82 -21.61
N TRP A 415 4.80 -11.52 -21.03
CA TRP A 415 5.23 -10.13 -20.86
C TRP A 415 5.39 -9.40 -22.22
N ALA A 416 6.01 -10.04 -23.20
CA ALA A 416 6.17 -9.48 -24.55
C ALA A 416 4.81 -9.23 -25.26
N GLY A 417 3.79 -10.04 -24.96
CA GLY A 417 2.43 -9.85 -25.46
C GLY A 417 1.65 -8.69 -24.82
N VAL A 418 2.21 -7.99 -23.81
CA VAL A 418 1.58 -6.78 -23.25
C VAL A 418 1.88 -5.59 -24.15
N HIS A 419 0.89 -5.17 -24.95
CA HIS A 419 1.06 -4.12 -25.95
C HIS A 419 0.61 -2.71 -25.49
N VAL A 420 0.10 -2.58 -24.26
CA VAL A 420 -0.27 -1.30 -23.66
C VAL A 420 0.96 -0.59 -23.06
N PRO A 421 0.92 0.74 -22.83
CA PRO A 421 1.95 1.43 -22.04
C PRO A 421 2.17 0.76 -20.66
N VAL A 422 3.43 0.59 -20.28
CA VAL A 422 3.83 -0.07 -19.02
C VAL A 422 4.81 0.79 -18.22
N LEU A 423 4.51 1.00 -16.93
CA LEU A 423 5.45 1.55 -15.95
C LEU A 423 5.96 0.42 -15.04
N LEU A 424 7.25 0.13 -15.09
CA LEU A 424 7.93 -0.86 -14.26
C LEU A 424 8.69 -0.15 -13.14
N ILE A 425 8.49 -0.58 -11.89
CA ILE A 425 9.17 -0.02 -10.72
C ILE A 425 9.83 -1.15 -9.94
N GLY A 426 11.10 -0.99 -9.58
CA GLY A 426 11.84 -1.89 -8.67
C GLY A 426 12.54 -1.11 -7.56
N GLY A 427 12.88 -1.78 -6.46
CA GLY A 427 13.75 -1.24 -5.41
C GLY A 427 15.12 -1.90 -5.46
N GLU A 428 16.20 -1.13 -5.36
CA GLU A 428 17.57 -1.63 -5.37
C GLU A 428 17.84 -2.63 -4.24
N SER A 429 17.21 -2.43 -3.07
CA SER A 429 17.31 -3.29 -1.90
C SER A 429 16.18 -4.34 -1.81
N ASP A 430 15.48 -4.64 -2.91
CA ASP A 430 14.42 -5.66 -2.94
C ASP A 430 15.01 -7.08 -2.96
N ASN A 431 14.90 -7.78 -1.82
CA ASN A 431 15.36 -9.17 -1.67
C ASN A 431 14.34 -10.24 -2.12
N ILE A 432 13.12 -9.83 -2.49
CA ILE A 432 12.04 -10.73 -2.91
C ILE A 432 11.99 -10.82 -4.43
N THR A 433 11.92 -9.67 -5.09
CA THR A 433 11.94 -9.48 -6.54
C THR A 433 13.06 -8.51 -6.87
N LYS A 434 14.26 -9.07 -7.03
CA LYS A 434 15.47 -8.29 -7.27
C LYS A 434 15.30 -7.30 -8.44
N PRO A 435 15.99 -6.16 -8.44
CA PRO A 435 15.88 -5.16 -9.50
C PRO A 435 16.17 -5.73 -10.90
N GLU A 436 16.99 -6.78 -11.02
CA GLU A 436 17.23 -7.45 -12.32
C GLU A 436 15.95 -8.04 -12.94
N GLU A 437 14.91 -8.34 -12.16
CA GLU A 437 13.63 -8.79 -12.71
C GLU A 437 12.96 -7.68 -13.55
N VAL A 438 13.11 -6.41 -13.17
CA VAL A 438 12.64 -5.28 -13.98
C VAL A 438 13.43 -5.20 -15.28
N THR A 439 14.76 -5.32 -15.21
CA THR A 439 15.63 -5.31 -16.40
C THR A 439 15.27 -6.43 -17.37
N LYS A 440 15.07 -7.65 -16.88
CA LYS A 440 14.62 -8.79 -17.70
C LYS A 440 13.29 -8.51 -18.41
N ILE A 441 12.33 -7.91 -17.72
CA ILE A 441 11.03 -7.57 -18.33
C ILE A 441 11.21 -6.52 -19.44
N VAL A 442 12.08 -5.52 -19.23
CA VAL A 442 12.42 -4.53 -20.28
C VAL A 442 13.02 -5.22 -21.51
N GLU A 443 13.95 -6.17 -21.31
CA GLU A 443 14.53 -6.96 -22.40
C GLU A 443 13.50 -7.79 -23.18
N TYR A 444 12.47 -8.32 -22.50
CA TYR A 444 11.40 -9.05 -23.16
C TYR A 444 10.62 -8.18 -24.15
N PHE A 445 10.47 -6.89 -23.87
CA PHE A 445 9.81 -5.95 -24.78
C PHE A 445 10.70 -5.54 -25.97
N ASN A 446 12.02 -5.48 -25.77
CA ASN A 446 12.98 -5.11 -26.82
C ASN A 446 13.29 -6.27 -27.79
N SER A 447 13.14 -7.51 -27.33
CA SER A 447 13.37 -8.74 -28.12
C SER A 447 12.52 -8.84 -29.39
N ASP A 448 11.42 -8.09 -29.46
CA ASP A 448 10.48 -8.07 -30.60
C ASP A 448 11.00 -7.27 -31.81
N HIS A 449 12.12 -6.54 -31.64
CA HIS A 449 12.79 -5.78 -32.71
C HIS A 449 13.91 -6.55 -33.43
N GLY A 450 14.15 -7.82 -33.10
CA GLY A 450 15.24 -8.66 -33.62
C GLY A 450 15.12 -9.18 -35.07
N GLN A 451 14.32 -8.53 -35.92
CA GLN A 451 14.42 -8.63 -37.38
C GLN A 451 14.15 -7.25 -38.01
N ARG A 452 15.04 -6.29 -37.76
CA ARG A 452 15.38 -5.18 -38.67
C ARG A 452 16.54 -4.40 -38.06
N ASP A 453 17.70 -4.66 -38.65
CA ASP A 453 18.93 -3.88 -38.75
C ASP A 453 19.52 -3.20 -37.51
N SER A 454 20.78 -3.56 -37.32
CA SER A 454 21.75 -3.19 -36.29
C SER A 454 22.11 -1.71 -36.24
N SER A 455 22.76 -1.37 -35.12
CA SER A 455 23.62 -0.22 -34.81
C SER A 455 22.94 1.14 -34.61
N ASP A 456 22.70 1.51 -33.34
CA ASP A 456 23.57 2.45 -32.62
C ASP A 456 23.03 2.70 -31.20
N PHE A 457 23.84 2.34 -30.19
CA PHE A 457 23.69 2.80 -28.81
C PHE A 457 24.71 3.91 -28.56
N PRO A 458 24.33 5.06 -27.99
CA PRO A 458 25.24 5.87 -27.21
C PRO A 458 25.07 5.52 -25.73
N GLU A 459 26.15 5.01 -25.17
CA GLU A 459 26.40 4.81 -23.76
C GLU A 459 26.61 6.17 -23.05
N SER A 460 26.31 6.18 -21.75
CA SER A 460 26.75 7.10 -20.69
C SER A 460 26.51 8.62 -20.83
N GLN A 461 25.56 9.14 -20.01
CA GLN A 461 25.70 10.44 -19.35
C GLN A 461 25.16 10.36 -17.91
N LEU A 462 26.04 9.92 -17.00
CA LEU A 462 26.09 10.30 -15.60
C LEU A 462 27.46 10.97 -15.38
N GLU A 463 27.52 11.89 -14.43
CA GLU A 463 28.64 12.78 -14.08
C GLU A 463 28.74 14.00 -15.00
N GLY A 464 28.84 15.23 -14.52
CA GLY A 464 29.28 15.75 -13.23
C GLY A 464 29.98 17.05 -13.61
N ALA A 465 29.34 18.19 -13.35
CA ALA A 465 29.86 19.48 -13.76
C ALA A 465 30.93 19.92 -12.77
N ASP A 466 32.20 19.86 -13.18
CA ASP A 466 33.26 20.69 -12.61
C ASP A 466 34.01 21.39 -13.75
N PHE A 467 34.15 22.70 -13.58
CA PHE A 467 34.85 23.62 -14.46
C PHE A 467 36.35 23.60 -14.15
N GLU A 468 37.20 23.38 -15.15
CA GLU A 468 38.49 24.07 -15.24
C GLU A 468 38.78 24.48 -16.70
N ASP A 469 39.43 25.63 -16.77
CA ASP A 469 39.70 26.53 -17.89
C ASP A 469 40.85 26.00 -18.76
N GLU A 470 40.75 26.11 -20.09
CA GLU A 470 41.81 26.71 -20.93
C GLU A 470 41.52 26.68 -22.45
N ASN A 471 41.84 27.81 -23.08
CA ASN A 471 42.28 28.02 -24.47
C ASN A 471 41.27 28.04 -25.63
N ILE A 472 40.55 29.16 -25.68
CA ILE A 472 40.42 30.12 -26.79
C ILE A 472 41.12 29.76 -28.12
N ASN A 473 40.34 29.73 -29.21
CA ASN A 473 40.78 30.20 -30.54
C ASN A 473 39.80 31.27 -31.06
N PRO A 474 40.25 32.51 -31.37
CA PRO A 474 39.38 33.64 -31.61
C PRO A 474 39.13 33.84 -33.10
N LYS A 475 37.90 33.59 -33.56
CA LYS A 475 37.32 34.21 -34.77
C LYS A 475 35.88 33.78 -34.91
N VAL A 476 34.99 34.62 -34.39
CA VAL A 476 33.68 35.07 -34.95
C VAL A 476 32.99 35.79 -33.78
N ARG A 477 33.50 36.99 -33.45
CA ARG A 477 32.78 37.99 -32.67
C ARG A 477 32.43 39.11 -33.63
N HIS A 478 31.24 39.05 -34.22
CA HIS A 478 30.46 40.23 -34.59
C HIS A 478 29.00 39.78 -34.82
N SER A 479 28.06 40.52 -34.25
CA SER A 479 26.59 40.33 -34.25
C SER A 479 25.96 39.47 -33.13
N LEU A 480 26.21 39.82 -31.88
CA LEU A 480 25.24 39.62 -30.79
C LEU A 480 25.12 40.90 -29.96
N ARG A 481 24.32 41.84 -30.47
CA ARG A 481 23.66 42.87 -29.69
C ARG A 481 22.43 43.29 -30.50
N GLU A 482 21.26 43.26 -29.87
CA GLU A 482 19.91 43.47 -30.43
C GLU A 482 19.20 42.23 -31.02
N SER A 483 18.68 41.37 -30.14
CA SER A 483 17.30 40.84 -30.22
C SER A 483 16.99 40.04 -28.95
N ALA A 484 16.81 40.78 -27.86
CA ALA A 484 16.22 40.28 -26.62
C ALA A 484 15.19 41.31 -26.17
N ARG A 485 14.07 41.36 -26.90
CA ARG A 485 12.80 42.03 -26.55
C ARG A 485 11.82 41.84 -27.71
N GLY A 486 10.99 40.81 -27.59
CA GLY A 486 9.92 40.51 -28.54
C GLY A 486 9.49 39.06 -28.40
N ASP A 487 8.18 38.82 -28.39
CA ASP A 487 7.52 37.51 -28.47
C ASP A 487 7.36 36.73 -27.15
N LEU A 488 6.83 37.43 -26.15
CA LEU A 488 5.96 36.87 -25.09
C LEU A 488 4.56 37.45 -25.24
N ALA A 489 3.92 37.20 -26.39
CA ALA A 489 2.51 37.45 -26.64
C ALA A 489 2.11 36.70 -27.91
N ASN A 490 1.44 35.54 -27.77
CA ASN A 490 0.47 34.96 -28.72
C ASN A 490 0.17 33.51 -28.37
N ILE A 491 -0.51 33.27 -27.24
CA ILE A 491 -1.39 32.10 -27.10
C ILE A 491 -2.70 32.61 -26.51
N ALA A 492 -3.44 33.34 -27.33
CA ALA A 492 -4.87 33.55 -27.16
C ALA A 492 -5.50 33.58 -28.56
N SER A 493 -6.65 32.93 -28.69
CA SER A 493 -7.56 32.89 -29.85
C SER A 493 -7.07 32.18 -31.13
N SER A 494 -7.58 30.97 -31.39
CA SER A 494 -8.75 30.84 -32.28
C SER A 494 -9.18 29.38 -32.46
N SER A 495 -10.50 29.21 -32.38
CA SER A 495 -11.31 28.09 -32.81
C SER A 495 -11.15 27.74 -34.29
N GLY A 496 -11.09 26.45 -34.61
CA GLY A 496 -11.24 25.95 -35.98
C GLY A 496 -11.28 24.42 -36.05
N LEU A 497 -12.47 23.85 -36.20
CA LEU A 497 -12.67 22.45 -36.60
C LEU A 497 -11.97 22.18 -37.95
N SER A 498 -11.16 21.12 -38.02
CA SER A 498 -11.16 20.25 -39.21
C SER A 498 -10.75 18.82 -38.84
N LYS A 499 -11.50 17.86 -39.38
CA LYS A 499 -11.32 16.43 -39.24
C LYS A 499 -9.99 15.99 -39.87
N SER A 500 -9.23 15.15 -39.19
CA SER A 500 -8.39 14.15 -39.86
C SER A 500 -8.52 12.82 -39.13
N ALA A 501 -9.31 11.94 -39.74
CA ALA A 501 -9.24 10.51 -39.49
C ALA A 501 -7.93 9.96 -40.09
N ASN A 502 -7.46 8.84 -39.52
CA ASN A 502 -6.36 8.00 -39.98
C ASN A 502 -4.93 8.52 -39.76
N ALA A 503 -4.41 8.27 -38.56
CA ALA A 503 -2.99 8.00 -38.35
C ALA A 503 -2.86 6.75 -37.49
N THR A 504 -2.87 5.58 -38.14
CA THR A 504 -2.59 4.29 -37.51
C THR A 504 -1.10 4.18 -37.18
N ASN A 505 -0.82 4.12 -35.87
CA ASN A 505 0.20 3.33 -35.18
C ASN A 505 1.60 3.20 -35.80
N GLY A 506 2.50 4.07 -35.33
CA GLY A 506 3.95 3.85 -35.28
C GLY A 506 4.58 4.43 -34.00
N GLY A 507 3.81 4.53 -32.90
CA GLY A 507 4.28 5.14 -31.65
C GLY A 507 5.15 4.17 -30.83
N LYS A 508 6.35 4.62 -30.43
CA LYS A 508 7.23 3.90 -29.48
C LYS A 508 6.40 3.37 -28.31
N ARG A 509 6.44 2.05 -28.06
CA ARG A 509 5.78 1.40 -26.90
C ARG A 509 6.12 2.21 -25.65
N GLY A 510 5.14 2.81 -24.99
CA GLY A 510 5.31 3.71 -23.85
C GLY A 510 5.76 2.98 -22.58
N ILE A 511 6.92 2.31 -22.65
CA ILE A 511 7.50 1.52 -21.58
C ILE A 511 8.48 2.41 -20.83
N LYS A 512 8.29 2.51 -19.52
CA LYS A 512 9.17 3.23 -18.60
C LYS A 512 9.56 2.30 -17.46
N ALA A 513 10.82 2.34 -17.07
CA ALA A 513 11.34 1.54 -15.97
C ALA A 513 12.14 2.44 -15.02
N TYR A 514 11.94 2.27 -13.72
CA TYR A 514 12.69 2.97 -12.68
C TYR A 514 13.11 1.99 -11.59
N ILE A 515 14.39 2.04 -11.22
CA ILE A 515 14.91 1.39 -10.02
C ILE A 515 15.11 2.48 -8.97
N PHE A 516 14.42 2.36 -7.84
CA PHE A 516 14.56 3.29 -6.73
C PHE A 516 15.86 2.92 -5.99
N PRO A 517 16.72 3.92 -5.69
CA PRO A 517 17.99 3.66 -5.02
C PRO A 517 17.77 3.10 -3.61
N ALA A 518 18.79 2.45 -3.08
CA ALA A 518 18.84 2.02 -1.69
C ALA A 518 18.48 3.20 -0.76
N PRO A 519 17.65 2.99 0.27
CA PRO A 519 17.22 1.70 0.84
C PRO A 519 15.88 1.16 0.28
N ALA A 520 15.42 1.62 -0.89
CA ALA A 520 14.13 1.19 -1.44
C ALA A 520 14.06 -0.34 -1.64
N SER A 521 13.05 -0.97 -1.05
CA SER A 521 12.91 -2.42 -0.97
C SER A 521 11.57 -2.91 -1.56
N HIS A 522 11.18 -4.16 -1.27
CA HIS A 522 9.89 -4.71 -1.73
C HIS A 522 8.69 -3.93 -1.20
N ALA A 523 8.89 -3.17 -0.11
CA ALA A 523 7.89 -2.40 0.59
C ALA A 523 7.65 -1.00 0.02
N LEU A 524 8.30 -0.62 -1.08
CA LEU A 524 8.28 0.75 -1.65
C LEU A 524 6.87 1.32 -1.92
N LEU A 525 5.86 0.43 -2.00
CA LEU A 525 4.46 0.81 -2.16
C LEU A 525 3.87 1.51 -0.93
N TYR A 526 4.31 1.14 0.27
CA TYR A 526 3.80 1.65 1.55
C TYR A 526 4.88 2.19 2.48
N ASP A 527 6.14 2.15 2.06
CA ASP A 527 7.20 2.92 2.70
C ASP A 527 6.98 4.42 2.47
N ARG A 528 7.08 5.21 3.56
CA ARG A 528 6.79 6.64 3.56
C ARG A 528 7.74 7.44 2.68
N HIS A 529 9.01 7.00 2.57
CA HIS A 529 10.03 7.71 1.81
C HIS A 529 9.84 7.53 0.30
N THR A 530 9.40 6.35 -0.13
CA THR A 530 9.31 6.00 -1.55
C THR A 530 7.90 6.17 -2.12
N CYS A 531 6.84 6.04 -1.33
CA CYS A 531 5.46 6.07 -1.83
C CYS A 531 5.06 7.40 -2.48
N ARG A 532 5.59 8.54 -2.02
CA ARG A 532 5.33 9.86 -2.61
C ARG A 532 5.94 9.98 -4.00
N THR A 533 7.21 9.61 -4.13
CA THR A 533 7.92 9.56 -5.41
C THR A 533 7.22 8.61 -6.37
N LEU A 534 6.81 7.43 -5.90
CA LEU A 534 6.02 6.48 -6.69
C LEU A 534 4.70 7.09 -7.17
N SER A 535 3.96 7.76 -6.30
CA SER A 535 2.71 8.45 -6.66
C SER A 535 2.95 9.53 -7.72
N GLY A 536 4.03 10.31 -7.59
CA GLY A 536 4.43 11.31 -8.57
C GLY A 536 4.77 10.70 -9.93
N LEU A 537 5.53 9.61 -9.96
CA LEU A 537 5.86 8.90 -11.21
C LEU A 537 4.61 8.33 -11.90
N ILE A 538 3.67 7.76 -11.13
CA ILE A 538 2.40 7.26 -11.67
C ILE A 538 1.56 8.40 -12.26
N GLN A 539 1.43 9.51 -11.52
CA GLN A 539 0.67 10.68 -11.94
C GLN A 539 1.31 11.43 -13.11
N ASP A 540 2.63 11.33 -13.28
CA ASP A 540 3.35 11.83 -14.46
C ASP A 540 3.20 10.88 -15.67
N PHE A 541 3.15 9.57 -15.43
CA PHE A 541 3.05 8.54 -16.47
C PHE A 541 1.67 8.52 -17.14
N PHE A 542 0.60 8.58 -16.34
CA PHE A 542 -0.78 8.50 -16.83
C PHE A 542 -1.14 9.52 -17.94
N PRO A 543 -0.97 10.83 -17.74
CA PRO A 543 -1.36 11.82 -18.74
C PRO A 543 -0.44 11.85 -19.96
N ARG A 544 0.83 11.43 -19.83
CA ARG A 544 1.79 11.43 -20.93
C ARG A 544 1.65 10.22 -21.86
N HIS A 545 1.28 9.07 -21.29
CA HIS A 545 1.37 7.80 -22.00
C HIS A 545 0.03 7.06 -22.15
N ILE A 546 -0.98 7.36 -21.32
CA ILE A 546 -2.25 6.61 -21.32
C ILE A 546 -3.45 7.50 -21.64
N ASP A 547 -3.78 8.47 -20.79
CA ASP A 547 -4.95 9.34 -20.96
C ASP A 547 -4.68 10.69 -20.30
N SER A 548 -4.58 11.75 -21.11
CA SER A 548 -4.28 13.12 -20.67
C SER A 548 -5.26 13.65 -19.62
N ARG A 549 -6.49 13.13 -19.59
CA ARG A 549 -7.52 13.51 -18.62
C ARG A 549 -7.20 13.05 -17.21
N LEU A 550 -6.23 12.15 -17.02
CA LEU A 550 -5.76 11.72 -15.70
C LEU A 550 -4.79 12.73 -15.04
N SER A 551 -4.48 13.83 -15.72
CA SER A 551 -3.79 14.97 -15.10
C SER A 551 -4.75 15.72 -14.17
N LEU A 552 -4.38 15.85 -12.89
CA LEU A 552 -5.14 16.64 -11.93
C LEU A 552 -5.26 18.11 -12.38
N GLY A 553 -4.15 18.73 -12.81
CA GLY A 553 -4.16 20.09 -13.34
C GLY A 553 -5.13 20.27 -14.52
N TRP A 554 -5.13 19.34 -15.48
CA TRP A 554 -6.10 19.37 -16.59
C TRP A 554 -7.55 19.26 -16.11
N GLN A 555 -7.84 18.35 -15.17
CA GLN A 555 -9.19 18.18 -14.64
C GLN A 555 -9.66 19.44 -13.90
N LEU A 556 -8.80 20.04 -13.10
CA LEU A 556 -9.09 21.27 -12.37
C LEU A 556 -9.34 22.43 -13.33
N GLN A 557 -8.54 22.57 -14.39
CA GLN A 557 -8.76 23.55 -15.44
C GLN A 557 -10.09 23.32 -16.17
N HIS A 558 -10.43 22.06 -16.47
CA HIS A 558 -11.70 21.72 -17.08
C HIS A 558 -12.88 22.08 -16.17
N LEU A 559 -12.86 21.64 -14.91
CA LEU A 559 -13.95 21.82 -13.93
C LEU A 559 -14.21 23.30 -13.61
N THR A 560 -13.19 24.14 -13.68
CA THR A 560 -13.31 25.59 -13.47
C THR A 560 -13.80 26.33 -14.70
N THR A 561 -13.45 25.85 -15.90
CA THR A 561 -13.87 26.47 -17.18
C THR A 561 -15.27 26.02 -17.63
N SER A 562 -15.69 24.79 -17.30
CA SER A 562 -16.92 24.17 -17.83
C SER A 562 -18.20 24.38 -16.98
N GLY A 563 -18.13 25.09 -15.84
CA GLY A 563 -19.33 25.35 -15.04
C GLY A 563 -19.16 26.39 -13.92
N LYS A 564 -20.32 26.87 -13.41
CA LYS A 564 -20.56 27.88 -12.33
C LYS A 564 -19.87 27.61 -10.97
N TRP A 565 -18.81 26.81 -10.91
CA TRP A 565 -18.11 26.45 -9.67
C TRP A 565 -17.18 27.58 -9.19
N ASP A 566 -16.58 28.30 -10.13
CA ASP A 566 -15.64 29.39 -9.83
C ASP A 566 -16.35 30.65 -9.28
N VAL A 567 -17.56 30.95 -9.77
CA VAL A 567 -18.09 32.32 -9.67
C VAL A 567 -18.65 32.69 -8.30
N LYS A 568 -19.15 31.73 -7.49
CA LYS A 568 -19.88 32.10 -6.25
C LYS A 568 -19.01 32.65 -5.12
N ASN A 569 -17.71 32.43 -5.13
CA ASN A 569 -16.80 32.87 -4.07
C ASN A 569 -15.48 33.46 -4.59
N LEU A 570 -15.30 33.60 -5.92
CA LEU A 570 -14.06 34.10 -6.50
C LEU A 570 -13.77 35.55 -6.10
N GLU A 571 -14.77 36.43 -6.13
CA GLU A 571 -14.58 37.84 -5.75
C GLU A 571 -14.08 37.96 -4.31
N LYS A 572 -14.74 37.25 -3.38
CA LYS A 572 -14.33 37.19 -1.98
C LYS A 572 -12.93 36.60 -1.82
N TRP A 573 -12.62 35.53 -2.56
CA TRP A 573 -11.30 34.92 -2.53
C TRP A 573 -10.21 35.85 -3.12
N LYS A 574 -10.51 36.58 -4.21
CA LYS A 574 -9.60 37.53 -4.86
C LYS A 574 -9.31 38.72 -3.95
N ALA A 575 -10.30 39.20 -3.22
CA ALA A 575 -10.17 40.30 -2.26
C ALA A 575 -9.32 39.95 -1.02
N ILE A 576 -9.04 38.66 -0.78
CA ILE A 576 -8.22 38.21 0.36
C ILE A 576 -6.75 38.15 -0.07
N ASP A 577 -5.86 38.65 0.77
CA ASP A 577 -4.42 38.57 0.50
C ASP A 577 -3.95 37.12 0.35
N PRO A 578 -3.11 36.81 -0.66
CA PRO A 578 -2.56 35.48 -0.89
C PRO A 578 -1.93 34.83 0.34
N VAL A 579 -1.03 35.55 1.01
CA VAL A 579 -0.18 35.08 2.11
C VAL A 579 -0.10 36.20 3.16
N SER A 580 -0.17 35.84 4.44
CA SER A 580 -0.06 36.75 5.58
C SER A 580 1.40 37.19 5.85
N ALA A 581 1.59 38.08 6.83
CA ALA A 581 2.88 38.22 7.48
C ALA A 581 3.28 36.95 8.25
N VAL A 582 4.57 36.83 8.58
CA VAL A 582 5.10 35.71 9.38
C VAL A 582 4.59 35.81 10.82
N MET A 583 4.13 34.70 11.38
CA MET A 583 3.60 34.57 12.74
C MET A 583 4.47 33.65 13.57
N GLY A 584 4.91 34.14 14.73
CA GLY A 584 5.72 33.39 15.70
C GLY A 584 6.96 32.73 15.08
N ASP A 585 7.59 33.39 14.10
CA ASP A 585 8.76 32.92 13.33
C ASP A 585 8.60 31.53 12.66
N THR A 586 7.37 31.03 12.57
CA THR A 586 7.10 29.64 12.19
C THR A 586 6.13 29.56 11.01
N PHE A 587 5.12 30.43 10.95
CA PHE A 587 4.01 30.27 10.01
C PHE A 587 3.74 31.47 9.13
N VAL A 588 3.16 31.19 7.97
CA VAL A 588 2.32 32.14 7.23
C VAL A 588 0.96 31.51 6.97
N ALA A 589 -0.12 32.25 7.21
CA ALA A 589 -1.46 31.87 6.81
C ALA A 589 -1.67 32.26 5.34
N MET A 590 -2.24 31.36 4.55
CA MET A 590 -2.54 31.66 3.15
C MET A 590 -3.96 31.25 2.78
N LYS A 591 -4.50 31.87 1.73
CA LYS A 591 -5.71 31.35 1.07
C LYS A 591 -5.32 30.16 0.18
N THR A 592 -6.26 29.27 -0.08
CA THR A 592 -6.03 28.12 -0.96
C THR A 592 -5.56 28.59 -2.33
N LEU A 593 -4.57 27.93 -2.93
CA LEU A 593 -4.16 28.17 -4.32
C LEU A 593 -5.27 27.73 -5.27
N ARG A 594 -5.19 28.15 -6.53
CA ARG A 594 -6.12 27.70 -7.58
C ARG A 594 -5.33 27.33 -8.83
N GLU A 595 -5.78 26.34 -9.59
CA GLU A 595 -5.08 25.95 -10.83
C GLU A 595 -5.18 27.04 -11.92
N VAL A 596 -6.30 27.76 -11.97
CA VAL A 596 -6.67 28.67 -13.07
C VAL A 596 -6.57 30.15 -12.74
N ASP A 597 -6.08 30.52 -11.56
CA ASP A 597 -5.85 31.94 -11.25
C ASP A 597 -4.65 32.48 -12.03
N GLU A 598 -4.49 33.80 -12.12
CA GLU A 598 -3.31 34.38 -12.79
C GLU A 598 -2.14 34.58 -11.82
N ILE A 599 -2.44 34.77 -10.53
CA ILE A 599 -1.48 35.28 -9.53
C ILE A 599 -1.16 34.22 -8.48
N HIS A 600 -2.18 33.58 -7.91
CA HIS A 600 -2.06 32.64 -6.78
C HIS A 600 -2.31 31.19 -7.22
N THR A 601 -1.45 30.74 -8.14
CA THR A 601 -1.40 29.36 -8.65
C THR A 601 -0.10 28.66 -8.25
N PRO A 602 -0.03 27.31 -8.29
CA PRO A 602 1.11 26.58 -7.75
C PRO A 602 2.47 26.98 -8.33
N ILE A 603 2.58 27.13 -9.65
CA ILE A 603 3.87 27.41 -10.32
C ILE A 603 4.40 28.81 -9.98
N PRO A 604 3.68 29.92 -10.19
CA PRO A 604 4.10 31.26 -9.78
C PRO A 604 4.30 31.37 -8.27
N PHE A 605 3.46 30.69 -7.47
CA PHE A 605 3.63 30.66 -6.02
C PHE A 605 4.95 30.02 -5.63
N ALA A 606 5.27 28.84 -6.17
CA ALA A 606 6.53 28.18 -5.88
C ALA A 606 7.73 29.00 -6.36
N GLN A 607 7.66 29.62 -7.54
CA GLN A 607 8.71 30.53 -8.02
C GLN A 607 8.95 31.73 -7.09
N LYS A 608 7.88 32.31 -6.54
CA LYS A 608 7.96 33.48 -5.64
C LYS A 608 8.42 33.13 -4.22
N TRP A 609 8.02 31.96 -3.72
CA TRP A 609 8.16 31.58 -2.30
C TRP A 609 9.19 30.49 -2.04
N LYS A 610 9.83 29.92 -3.06
CA LYS A 610 10.94 28.96 -2.92
C LYS A 610 12.01 29.53 -1.99
N GLY A 611 12.42 28.74 -1.01
CA GLY A 611 13.40 29.13 0.01
C GLY A 611 12.85 30.01 1.14
N LYS A 612 11.65 30.58 1.01
CA LYS A 612 10.96 31.32 2.08
C LYS A 612 9.89 30.48 2.76
N ILE A 613 9.12 29.72 1.97
CA ILE A 613 8.16 28.74 2.48
C ILE A 613 8.74 27.35 2.21
N TYR A 614 8.92 26.57 3.27
CA TYR A 614 9.47 25.21 3.18
C TYR A 614 8.42 24.20 2.77
N ALA A 615 7.23 24.29 3.38
CA ALA A 615 6.13 23.37 3.16
C ALA A 615 4.78 24.08 3.27
N VAL A 616 3.78 23.56 2.57
CA VAL A 616 2.38 23.96 2.64
C VAL A 616 1.57 22.86 3.31
N ILE A 617 0.87 23.21 4.39
CA ILE A 617 -0.06 22.37 5.14
C ILE A 617 -1.49 22.74 4.73
N ASP A 618 -2.10 21.87 3.95
CA ASP A 618 -3.51 21.98 3.54
C ASP A 618 -4.40 21.32 4.59
N ILE A 619 -5.12 22.14 5.37
CA ILE A 619 -6.06 21.67 6.39
C ILE A 619 -7.51 21.56 5.88
N SER A 620 -7.76 21.77 4.58
CA SER A 620 -9.10 21.69 4.01
C SER A 620 -9.61 20.24 3.92
N HIS A 621 -10.93 20.05 4.01
CA HIS A 621 -11.56 18.73 3.91
C HIS A 621 -11.55 18.19 2.47
N GLU A 622 -11.83 19.08 1.51
CA GLU A 622 -12.01 18.74 0.10
C GLU A 622 -10.66 18.54 -0.58
N SER A 623 -10.66 17.84 -1.71
CA SER A 623 -9.48 17.74 -2.57
C SER A 623 -9.03 19.13 -3.02
N PRO A 624 -7.71 19.39 -3.11
CA PRO A 624 -7.20 20.72 -3.47
C PRO A 624 -7.70 21.12 -4.85
N VAL A 625 -7.98 22.42 -5.02
CA VAL A 625 -8.44 23.01 -6.29
C VAL A 625 -7.28 23.42 -7.20
N TYR A 626 -6.10 22.85 -6.93
CA TYR A 626 -4.83 23.05 -7.60
C TYR A 626 -4.02 21.75 -7.50
N ASP A 627 -3.06 21.55 -8.39
CA ASP A 627 -2.17 20.38 -8.38
C ASP A 627 -1.01 20.56 -7.39
N PRO A 628 -0.96 19.82 -6.26
CA PRO A 628 0.11 19.97 -5.28
C PRO A 628 1.48 19.51 -5.79
N ALA A 629 1.52 18.61 -6.78
CA ALA A 629 2.79 18.12 -7.33
C ALA A 629 3.58 19.25 -8.00
N GLN A 630 2.91 20.31 -8.46
CA GLN A 630 3.56 21.50 -9.00
C GLN A 630 4.29 22.32 -7.92
N LEU A 631 3.78 22.35 -6.68
CA LEU A 631 4.49 22.95 -5.54
C LEU A 631 5.75 22.14 -5.20
N GLU A 632 5.61 20.81 -5.15
CA GLU A 632 6.71 19.91 -4.82
C GLU A 632 7.84 20.00 -5.86
N LYS A 633 7.49 20.00 -7.16
CA LYS A 633 8.44 20.25 -8.25
C LYS A 633 9.12 21.62 -8.14
N GLY A 634 8.44 22.61 -7.59
CA GLY A 634 8.98 23.94 -7.31
C GLY A 634 9.85 24.02 -6.05
N GLY A 635 10.00 22.93 -5.29
CA GLY A 635 10.81 22.86 -4.08
C GLY A 635 10.08 23.24 -2.79
N ILE A 636 8.74 23.22 -2.79
CA ILE A 636 7.90 23.43 -1.59
C ILE A 636 7.14 22.14 -1.29
N GLN A 637 7.37 21.54 -0.12
CA GLN A 637 6.68 20.29 0.24
C GLN A 637 5.17 20.52 0.42
N TYR A 638 4.36 19.49 0.21
CA TYR A 638 2.92 19.54 0.45
C TYR A 638 2.47 18.48 1.46
N HIS A 639 1.69 18.89 2.47
CA HIS A 639 1.14 17.99 3.50
C HIS A 639 -0.35 18.25 3.66
N LYS A 640 -1.18 17.22 3.49
CA LYS A 640 -2.63 17.27 3.65
C LYS A 640 -3.04 16.78 5.04
N LEU A 641 -3.73 17.62 5.80
CA LEU A 641 -4.30 17.30 7.12
C LEU A 641 -5.81 17.62 7.13
N PRO A 642 -6.66 16.74 6.56
CA PRO A 642 -8.05 17.08 6.29
C PRO A 642 -8.86 17.22 7.58
N THR A 643 -9.52 18.37 7.75
CA THR A 643 -10.34 18.67 8.94
C THR A 643 -11.77 18.97 8.57
N VAL A 644 -12.70 18.83 9.51
CA VAL A 644 -14.13 19.09 9.26
C VAL A 644 -14.39 20.59 9.13
N SER A 645 -15.17 20.96 8.11
CA SER A 645 -15.54 22.35 7.85
C SER A 645 -16.47 22.90 8.93
N LYS A 646 -16.35 24.20 9.22
CA LYS A 646 -17.22 25.01 10.12
C LYS A 646 -17.17 24.68 11.61
N ILE A 647 -16.57 23.56 12.02
CA ILE A 647 -16.38 23.23 13.44
C ILE A 647 -14.92 23.44 13.86
N PRO A 648 -14.66 23.78 15.14
CA PRO A 648 -13.31 23.84 15.67
C PRO A 648 -12.62 22.47 15.62
N PRO A 649 -11.33 22.41 15.24
CA PRO A 649 -10.56 21.18 15.26
C PRO A 649 -10.58 20.48 16.64
N THR A 650 -10.56 19.15 16.65
CA THR A 650 -10.51 18.37 17.90
C THR A 650 -9.15 18.46 18.58
N VAL A 651 -9.02 17.90 19.78
CA VAL A 651 -7.72 17.85 20.49
C VAL A 651 -6.75 16.93 19.76
N GLU A 652 -7.25 15.83 19.20
CA GLU A 652 -6.48 14.88 18.41
C GLU A 652 -6.00 15.51 17.11
N GLU A 653 -6.88 16.23 16.39
CA GLU A 653 -6.50 16.93 15.16
C GLU A 653 -5.41 17.99 15.42
N VAL A 654 -5.49 18.73 16.54
CA VAL A 654 -4.45 19.69 16.94
C VAL A 654 -3.14 18.98 17.28
N ARG A 655 -3.18 17.86 18.01
CA ARG A 655 -1.97 17.06 18.29
C ARG A 655 -1.29 16.58 17.01
N ASP A 656 -2.07 16.10 16.04
CA ASP A 656 -1.55 15.64 14.75
C ASP A 656 -0.91 16.81 13.97
N PHE A 657 -1.53 17.99 14.01
CA PHE A 657 -0.96 19.21 13.43
C PHE A 657 0.34 19.62 14.11
N VAL A 658 0.40 19.66 15.45
CA VAL A 658 1.60 20.01 16.21
C VAL A 658 2.72 19.02 15.88
N SER A 659 2.45 17.72 15.90
CA SER A 659 3.43 16.68 15.57
C SER A 659 3.99 16.82 14.14
N LEU A 660 3.12 17.19 13.18
CA LEU A 660 3.52 17.48 11.80
C LEU A 660 4.44 18.70 11.74
N VAL A 661 4.07 19.80 12.42
CA VAL A 661 4.86 21.02 12.44
C VAL A 661 6.23 20.80 13.09
N SER A 662 6.29 20.13 14.25
CA SER A 662 7.56 19.89 14.95
C SER A 662 8.54 19.10 14.08
N ARG A 663 8.06 18.06 13.38
CA ARG A 663 8.89 17.33 12.39
C ARG A 663 9.40 18.24 11.27
N LEU A 664 8.55 19.11 10.74
CA LEU A 664 8.95 20.03 9.66
C LEU A 664 9.93 21.10 10.16
N GLU A 665 9.80 21.58 11.40
CA GLU A 665 10.78 22.50 12.00
C GLU A 665 12.15 21.83 12.20
N GLU A 666 12.19 20.54 12.54
CA GLU A 666 13.43 19.75 12.58
C GLU A 666 14.07 19.64 11.19
N GLU A 667 13.28 19.30 10.16
CA GLU A 667 13.72 19.26 8.76
C GLU A 667 14.27 20.62 8.30
N ILE A 668 13.55 21.72 8.58
CA ILE A 668 14.01 23.08 8.29
C ILE A 668 15.33 23.37 9.00
N SER A 669 15.45 23.01 10.28
CA SER A 669 16.67 23.25 11.06
C SER A 669 17.87 22.47 10.53
N ALA A 670 17.65 21.25 10.01
CA ALA A 670 18.71 20.47 9.36
C ALA A 670 19.18 21.14 8.05
N VAL A 671 18.26 21.66 7.24
CA VAL A 671 18.57 22.33 5.96
C VAL A 671 19.13 23.75 6.17
N SER A 672 18.71 24.46 7.22
CA SER A 672 19.24 25.79 7.53
C SER A 672 20.69 25.75 7.99
N LYS A 673 21.16 24.65 8.59
CA LYS A 673 22.58 24.48 8.98
C LYS A 673 23.55 24.40 7.80
N SER A 674 23.06 24.05 6.61
CA SER A 674 23.85 23.97 5.38
C SER A 674 23.65 25.18 4.45
N SER A 675 22.85 26.17 4.87
CA SER A 675 22.59 27.38 4.07
C SER A 675 23.63 28.48 4.32
N PRO A 676 23.84 29.39 3.35
CA PRO A 676 24.74 30.53 3.50
C PRO A 676 24.38 31.40 4.70
N ASP A 677 25.40 31.93 5.36
CA ASP A 677 25.25 32.79 6.54
C ASP A 677 24.39 34.02 6.20
N GLY A 678 23.29 34.22 6.93
CA GLY A 678 22.35 35.34 6.75
C GLY A 678 21.09 35.07 5.91
N ALA A 679 20.87 33.86 5.40
CA ALA A 679 19.61 33.52 4.74
C ALA A 679 18.44 33.44 5.77
N PRO A 680 17.28 34.10 5.52
CA PRO A 680 16.15 34.04 6.44
C PRO A 680 15.61 32.61 6.57
N ARG A 681 15.32 32.18 7.80
CA ARG A 681 14.79 30.84 8.09
C ARG A 681 13.47 30.62 7.33
N PRO A 682 13.34 29.53 6.55
CA PRO A 682 12.08 29.19 5.89
C PRO A 682 10.95 28.93 6.90
N VAL A 683 9.72 29.28 6.53
CA VAL A 683 8.51 29.13 7.36
C VAL A 683 7.52 28.14 6.72
N LEU A 684 6.45 27.82 7.45
CA LEU A 684 5.41 26.89 7.02
C LEU A 684 4.15 27.64 6.57
N GLY A 685 3.67 27.36 5.35
CA GLY A 685 2.39 27.86 4.86
C GLY A 685 1.24 27.01 5.38
N VAL A 686 0.18 27.61 5.94
CA VAL A 686 -1.01 26.88 6.40
C VAL A 686 -2.25 27.46 5.74
N HIS A 687 -3.09 26.61 5.13
CA HIS A 687 -4.35 27.08 4.55
C HIS A 687 -5.52 26.13 4.75
N CYS A 688 -6.68 26.75 4.96
CA CYS A 688 -7.96 26.12 4.67
C CYS A 688 -8.45 26.61 3.30
N HIS A 689 -9.65 27.18 3.20
CA HIS A 689 -10.10 27.82 1.96
C HIS A 689 -9.63 29.28 1.88
N TYR A 690 -9.90 30.08 2.92
CA TYR A 690 -9.57 31.50 2.97
C TYR A 690 -8.39 31.84 3.89
N GLY A 691 -7.96 30.91 4.75
CA GLY A 691 -6.86 31.14 5.70
C GLY A 691 -7.24 32.01 6.90
N PHE A 692 -8.43 31.82 7.49
CA PHE A 692 -8.88 32.56 8.68
C PHE A 692 -9.23 31.64 9.86
N ASN A 693 -10.44 31.07 9.93
CA ASN A 693 -10.92 30.42 11.16
C ASN A 693 -10.16 29.15 11.56
N ARG A 694 -10.19 28.10 10.72
CA ARG A 694 -9.48 26.84 11.02
C ARG A 694 -7.96 27.04 11.02
N THR A 695 -7.46 27.84 10.07
CA THR A 695 -6.04 28.17 9.99
C THR A 695 -5.57 28.87 11.25
N GLY A 696 -6.32 29.89 11.69
CA GLY A 696 -6.10 30.60 12.94
C GLY A 696 -6.12 29.65 14.11
N PHE A 697 -7.16 28.83 14.25
CA PHE A 697 -7.26 27.88 15.36
C PHE A 697 -6.04 26.96 15.49
N PHE A 698 -5.58 26.35 14.39
CA PHE A 698 -4.38 25.51 14.43
C PHE A 698 -3.11 26.29 14.75
N VAL A 699 -2.92 27.45 14.10
CA VAL A 699 -1.74 28.29 14.33
C VAL A 699 -1.71 28.78 15.77
N THR A 700 -2.82 29.32 16.29
CA THR A 700 -2.92 29.80 17.68
C THR A 700 -2.73 28.66 18.67
N SER A 701 -3.32 27.49 18.44
CA SER A 701 -3.10 26.31 19.28
C SER A 701 -1.63 25.95 19.39
N TYR A 702 -0.91 25.95 18.27
CA TYR A 702 0.52 25.67 18.26
C TYR A 702 1.33 26.76 18.98
N LEU A 703 1.02 28.05 18.75
CA LEU A 703 1.71 29.15 19.45
C LEU A 703 1.55 29.06 20.98
N ILE A 704 0.39 28.60 21.45
CA ILE A 704 0.12 28.38 22.88
C ILE A 704 0.88 27.15 23.39
N GLU A 705 0.76 26.00 22.71
CA GLU A 705 1.32 24.73 23.18
C GLU A 705 2.85 24.68 23.11
N GLU A 706 3.46 25.24 22.06
CA GLU A 706 4.90 25.05 21.76
C GLU A 706 5.72 26.35 21.87
N LYS A 707 5.12 27.53 21.68
CA LYS A 707 5.84 28.82 21.71
C LYS A 707 5.56 29.63 22.98
N GLY A 708 4.73 29.12 23.90
CA GLY A 708 4.48 29.72 25.22
C GLY A 708 3.62 30.98 25.21
N PHE A 709 2.86 31.22 24.14
CA PHE A 709 1.94 32.36 24.07
C PHE A 709 0.74 32.13 25.00
N SER A 710 0.23 33.19 25.63
CA SER A 710 -1.12 33.13 26.20
C SER A 710 -2.18 33.07 25.10
N VAL A 711 -3.40 32.66 25.46
CA VAL A 711 -4.51 32.53 24.50
C VAL A 711 -4.78 33.85 23.77
N GLN A 712 -4.80 34.97 24.50
CA GLN A 712 -5.06 36.28 23.92
C GLN A 712 -3.90 36.74 23.02
N GLU A 713 -2.65 36.58 23.47
CA GLU A 713 -1.47 36.95 22.66
C GLU A 713 -1.41 36.17 21.35
N ALA A 714 -1.76 34.88 21.37
CA ALA A 714 -1.79 34.07 20.15
C ALA A 714 -2.88 34.54 19.17
N ILE A 715 -4.07 34.89 19.67
CA ILE A 715 -5.17 35.43 18.87
C ILE A 715 -4.79 36.78 18.26
N ASP A 716 -4.22 37.68 19.07
CA ASP A 716 -3.81 39.03 18.67
C ASP A 716 -2.70 38.98 17.62
N GLU A 717 -1.72 38.10 17.80
CA GLU A 717 -0.64 37.89 16.83
C GLU A 717 -1.19 37.36 15.50
N PHE A 718 -2.14 36.42 15.53
CA PHE A 718 -2.80 35.94 14.32
C PHE A 718 -3.62 37.03 13.63
N GLU A 719 -4.38 37.84 14.37
CA GLU A 719 -5.16 38.95 13.83
C GLU A 719 -4.27 40.02 13.20
N LYS A 720 -3.18 40.41 13.89
CA LYS A 720 -2.20 41.38 13.42
C LYS A 720 -1.58 40.95 12.09
N CYS A 721 -1.20 39.68 11.97
CA CYS A 721 -0.56 39.16 10.76
C CYS A 721 -1.55 38.82 9.65
N ARG A 722 -2.80 38.47 10.00
CA ARG A 722 -3.86 38.01 9.08
C ARG A 722 -5.21 38.65 9.43
N SER A 723 -5.32 39.96 9.26
CA SER A 723 -6.54 40.71 9.59
C SER A 723 -7.78 40.21 8.81
N PRO A 724 -8.97 40.08 9.45
CA PRO A 724 -9.31 40.44 10.84
C PRO A 724 -9.18 39.26 11.82
N GLY A 725 -8.25 38.32 11.58
CA GLY A 725 -8.05 37.15 12.44
C GLY A 725 -9.14 36.09 12.33
N ILE A 726 -9.41 35.40 13.45
CA ILE A 726 -10.46 34.38 13.54
C ILE A 726 -11.82 35.08 13.57
N LYS A 727 -12.65 34.84 12.55
CA LYS A 727 -13.94 35.53 12.31
C LYS A 727 -15.11 34.93 13.07
N HIS A 728 -15.01 33.67 13.48
CA HIS A 728 -16.11 32.94 14.11
C HIS A 728 -15.86 32.80 15.61
N GLU A 729 -16.74 33.39 16.41
CA GLU A 729 -16.65 33.41 17.88
C GLU A 729 -16.51 32.01 18.48
N HIS A 730 -17.25 31.02 17.97
CA HIS A 730 -17.18 29.65 18.50
C HIS A 730 -15.80 28.98 18.36
N PHE A 731 -14.95 29.45 17.43
CA PHE A 731 -13.54 29.02 17.38
C PHE A 731 -12.71 29.68 18.50
N ILE A 732 -12.95 30.98 18.74
CA ILE A 732 -12.30 31.74 19.81
C ILE A 732 -12.69 31.17 21.18
N ASP A 733 -13.99 30.98 21.42
CA ASP A 733 -14.52 30.39 22.65
C ASP A 733 -13.90 29.02 22.91
N THR A 734 -13.75 28.21 21.87
CA THR A 734 -13.13 26.88 21.99
C THR A 734 -11.65 26.96 22.35
N LEU A 735 -10.90 27.95 21.86
CA LEU A 735 -9.51 28.19 22.28
C LEU A 735 -9.45 28.55 23.77
N PHE A 736 -10.29 29.49 24.22
CA PHE A 736 -10.36 29.85 25.64
C PHE A 736 -10.76 28.66 26.51
N VAL A 737 -11.79 27.89 26.15
CA VAL A 737 -12.20 26.70 26.89
C VAL A 737 -11.09 25.64 26.93
N ARG A 738 -10.34 25.48 25.83
CA ARG A 738 -9.28 24.46 25.72
C ARG A 738 -8.06 24.79 26.57
N TYR A 739 -7.66 26.06 26.60
CA TYR A 739 -6.43 26.51 27.24
C TYR A 739 -6.67 27.32 28.53
N CYS A 740 -7.91 27.31 29.05
CA CYS A 740 -8.22 27.92 30.34
C CYS A 740 -7.50 27.19 31.48
N VAL A 741 -6.62 27.91 32.17
CA VAL A 741 -5.88 27.40 33.33
C VAL A 741 -6.87 27.13 34.48
N GLY A 742 -6.91 25.89 34.98
CA GLY A 742 -7.73 25.51 36.15
C GLY A 742 -9.13 24.95 35.84
N LEU A 743 -9.51 24.78 34.57
CA LEU A 743 -10.80 24.21 34.20
C LEU A 743 -10.85 22.68 34.43
N GLN A 744 -11.44 22.25 35.55
CA GLN A 744 -11.70 20.81 35.80
C GLN A 744 -12.97 20.36 35.06
N ARG A 745 -12.83 19.48 34.05
CA ARG A 745 -13.98 18.81 33.43
C ARG A 745 -14.47 17.68 34.33
N ALA A 746 -15.65 17.84 34.92
CA ALA A 746 -16.36 16.74 35.58
C ALA A 746 -16.71 15.65 34.54
N SER A 747 -16.67 14.37 34.94
CA SER A 747 -17.08 13.25 34.08
C SER A 747 -18.54 13.40 33.67
N THR A 748 -18.81 13.33 32.37
CA THR A 748 -20.17 13.33 31.84
C THR A 748 -20.86 12.02 32.24
N LEU A 749 -22.09 12.11 32.78
CA LEU A 749 -22.91 10.96 33.21
C LEU A 749 -23.32 10.06 32.04
#